data_AF-A0A0S8F576-F1
#
_entry.id   AF-A0A0S8F576-F1
#
_cell.length_a   1.000
_cell.length_b   1.000
_cell.length_c   1.000
_cell.angle_alpha   90.00
_cell.angle_beta   90.00
_cell.angle_gamma   90.00
#
_symmetry.space_group_name_H-M   'P 1'
#
loop_
_entity.id
_entity.type
_entity.pdbx_description
1 polymer ?
#
loop_
_entity_poly.entity_id
_entity_poly.type
_entity_poly.pdbx_seq_one_letter_code
_entity_poly.pdbx_strand_id
1 'polypeptide(L)'
;MAILVVMAGAPSIADDGEQTLKRMTGGSIDNQLNVLPEDVGLHVSEAEHAFTDMMTFYVPSQAASGLLTPVDYNNVDLVLVETLEVAKPLVNVFIYGPAVGVVNTPFAHSFMEAFAALSLDDGLTWKTTNLSESADQSSFELGGHTGGGGGGGEADDHEGSTATLVLESAIWTDLNNNKNYGKLAVSGLAEPLDKVAIINYTVSGDVLFETLAKQTDGTFAEEKNVRVADAPCMVQAVVDGTYSNPLAVEYPEGSPVNCVGVSLSDYPGGVYNVFHATAGNKVLVAWPSRFCQQGQPAYSIAWDGDDEGLSEEQLAKRTAVATLLGIDVEADLYLTDLFEVAGSQGSINFADEGYPQAGEVPFGCVWTTRGVLLPGDDPRTGETESSHMVWTKPERLTSGRRDPNRIEVRGVKGAGFVITWQEDPDGLRPGQGEGPGEGWSGAVAHDKTDVWYSFVPWEYFDLVENPDDVAGEPVNIVDHDLTVSGRPQVYVPMAVPMRLTNNDKCNADEYGPGATPSPNKYFSYCNEEVATAYGLQDFCADTVDIPQGPQGTPGPICVNEDGLPNVANTGSTRPRLSLQGYDSDGDTLVDSAWVIVAAEESKGLGRYQFLPDGTPCDDSLPDASPDCAADIGKNQWYFSFDMGDPQSSATAAEPNGLVQNLVNQGNMLNQPEVYWQTGEFYPVINTSEMWDFGTYNFDLYNTEIARRSSLLVQPISKAVNSASGILAISSWKQGAMRQGGPADVMFRRIVLPQDYVEGIANNPYAFTNMECDSFIVAAGENPYYPDGLCAEPATNLSSVVPDTCIDTSTNQQMPCPFVDFTAGSTFGIGDTNPILQGYIQGEGNTMKVLTWHQCPSDGVAQDTSELEGAYYDCDTDTRTDDFVNLKDQSWYNPLDVAKGHRGFIDGDFVMFLYAWSPNWRLNAKGNDRYELYVRRSFDGGVTWKTTPGSFTASDGNAYSGDGTVTCETYRSTVTQTPQSTEPHVCYDYAAGGNEQARNVTQHSRMRITTLDPRYAPTPATIAAGCVDDTDPTVDTSVMTCDDTSQVQDTDLRNPSRYFMVYETGDNNTVADGEAEPLDLFYTRAESFGDDYVVWTETDTGYDDPDTVCYPTVAHDDAGIIGTVIEGSGFCNEFDRMNARGDTHSSEADLEANPDGSKMYGVWAQWVFENDDYEEEITESNAMARRVWWIDDYRSTSDDLIWTLPGTQQPAQ
;
A
#
# COMPACT_ATOMS: atom_id res chain seq x y z
N MET A 1 58.11 23.89 26.51
CA MET A 1 58.49 23.73 25.10
C MET A 1 58.41 22.23 24.81
N ALA A 2 57.45 21.73 24.02
CA ALA A 2 57.23 21.99 22.58
C ALA A 2 58.36 21.36 21.74
N ILE A 3 58.18 20.77 20.56
CA ILE A 3 57.02 20.57 19.63
C ILE A 3 57.43 19.39 18.69
N LEU A 4 56.61 18.58 18.01
CA LEU A 4 55.16 18.34 17.84
C LEU A 4 54.99 16.86 17.36
N VAL A 5 53.77 16.30 17.30
CA VAL A 5 53.45 15.11 16.47
C VAL A 5 52.22 15.41 15.62
N VAL A 6 52.25 15.00 14.35
CA VAL A 6 51.18 15.20 13.36
C VAL A 6 50.14 14.11 13.53
N MET A 7 48.87 14.49 13.72
CA MET A 7 47.72 13.66 13.35
C MET A 7 47.29 14.08 11.94
N ALA A 8 46.92 13.10 11.11
CA ALA A 8 46.28 13.38 9.83
C ALA A 8 44.77 13.54 10.09
N GLY A 9 44.22 14.72 9.82
CA GLY A 9 42.79 14.85 9.64
C GLY A 9 42.39 14.26 8.29
N ALA A 10 41.23 13.62 8.23
CA ALA A 10 40.55 13.42 6.95
C ALA A 10 40.25 14.80 6.32
N PRO A 11 40.28 14.95 4.99
CA PRO A 11 39.68 16.10 4.37
C PRO A 11 38.17 16.10 4.67
N SER A 12 37.62 17.25 5.05
CA SER A 12 36.18 17.48 4.97
C SER A 12 35.79 17.53 3.49
N ILE A 13 34.76 16.77 3.11
CA ILE A 13 34.18 16.70 1.77
C ILE A 13 32.68 17.07 1.92
N ALA A 14 32.02 17.51 0.85
CA ALA A 14 30.78 18.30 0.90
C ALA A 14 29.56 17.51 1.40
N ASP A 15 28.47 18.21 1.73
CA ASP A 15 27.20 17.59 2.10
C ASP A 15 26.28 17.50 0.87
N ASP A 16 26.85 17.11 -0.27
CA ASP A 16 26.18 16.95 -1.56
C ASP A 16 25.89 15.47 -1.85
N GLY A 17 24.64 15.05 -1.60
CA GLY A 17 23.95 13.87 -2.20
C GLY A 17 24.66 12.50 -2.19
N GLU A 18 25.76 12.35 -2.92
CA GLU A 18 26.56 11.12 -3.01
C GLU A 18 27.14 10.70 -1.65
N GLN A 19 27.41 11.65 -0.74
CA GLN A 19 27.83 11.33 0.62
C GLN A 19 26.70 11.00 1.59
N THR A 20 25.47 11.50 1.36
CA THR A 20 24.30 11.22 2.20
C THR A 20 23.54 9.96 1.77
N LEU A 21 23.87 9.38 0.60
CA LEU A 21 23.41 8.07 0.17
C LEU A 21 24.03 6.95 1.04
N LYS A 22 23.25 6.40 1.97
CA LYS A 22 23.67 5.33 2.90
C LYS A 22 22.97 4.01 2.61
N ARG A 23 23.71 2.90 2.81
CA ARG A 23 23.15 1.56 2.96
C ARG A 23 22.74 1.36 4.42
N MET A 24 21.50 0.92 4.66
CA MET A 24 21.01 0.51 6.00
C MET A 24 21.24 -0.99 6.26
N THR A 25 21.43 -1.77 5.20
CA THR A 25 21.80 -3.18 5.18
C THR A 25 23.30 -3.39 5.46
N GLY A 26 23.64 -4.51 6.11
CA GLY A 26 25.04 -4.96 6.25
C GLY A 26 25.91 -4.25 7.31
N GLY A 27 25.30 -3.49 8.23
CA GLY A 27 25.98 -2.77 9.32
C GLY A 27 26.46 -3.62 10.51
N SER A 28 27.17 -2.98 11.45
CA SER A 28 27.84 -3.61 12.60
C SER A 28 27.00 -3.55 13.89
N ILE A 29 26.47 -4.70 14.33
CA ILE A 29 25.81 -5.03 15.62
C ILE A 29 24.59 -4.16 16.02
N ASP A 30 23.41 -4.71 16.35
CA ASP A 30 23.12 -6.07 16.84
C ASP A 30 22.17 -6.92 15.96
N ASN A 31 22.63 -8.15 15.69
CA ASN A 31 21.97 -9.27 15.00
C ASN A 31 21.63 -9.11 13.51
N GLN A 32 22.37 -9.87 12.70
CA GLN A 32 22.24 -10.03 11.26
C GLN A 32 21.04 -10.95 10.90
N LEU A 33 20.95 -11.35 9.63
CA LEU A 33 20.03 -12.38 9.17
C LEU A 33 20.27 -13.71 9.91
N ASN A 34 19.18 -14.37 10.31
CA ASN A 34 19.23 -15.72 10.87
C ASN A 34 19.50 -16.80 9.80
N VAL A 35 19.09 -16.52 8.55
CA VAL A 35 19.32 -17.37 7.37
C VAL A 35 20.16 -16.59 6.37
N LEU A 36 21.34 -17.11 6.03
CA LEU A 36 22.22 -16.49 5.04
C LEU A 36 21.91 -17.03 3.63
N PRO A 37 22.23 -16.29 2.54
CA PRO A 37 22.03 -16.79 1.17
C PRO A 37 22.65 -18.17 0.92
N GLU A 38 23.85 -18.41 1.45
CA GLU A 38 24.53 -19.71 1.32
C GLU A 38 23.81 -20.89 2.01
N ASP A 39 22.92 -20.62 2.97
CA ASP A 39 22.14 -21.62 3.69
C ASP A 39 20.90 -22.09 2.89
N VAL A 40 20.49 -21.31 1.87
CA VAL A 40 19.35 -21.63 0.99
C VAL A 40 19.74 -21.81 -0.47
N GLY A 41 21.02 -21.67 -0.80
CA GLY A 41 21.58 -21.90 -2.13
C GLY A 41 21.69 -20.65 -3.02
N LEU A 42 21.48 -19.47 -2.46
CA LEU A 42 21.56 -18.18 -3.15
C LEU A 42 22.91 -17.49 -2.90
N HIS A 43 23.17 -16.40 -3.62
CA HIS A 43 24.43 -15.66 -3.55
C HIS A 43 24.29 -14.21 -3.02
N VAL A 44 23.06 -13.70 -2.93
CA VAL A 44 22.74 -12.34 -2.47
C VAL A 44 21.51 -12.39 -1.55
N SER A 45 21.40 -11.44 -0.63
CA SER A 45 20.18 -11.16 0.12
C SER A 45 19.50 -9.94 -0.48
N GLU A 46 18.19 -10.00 -0.62
CA GLU A 46 17.37 -8.96 -1.22
C GLU A 46 16.75 -8.06 -0.14
N ALA A 47 16.62 -6.77 -0.47
CA ALA A 47 15.92 -5.79 0.34
C ALA A 47 14.61 -5.39 -0.35
N GLU A 48 13.54 -5.23 0.42
CA GLU A 48 12.23 -4.79 -0.07
C GLU A 48 11.51 -3.93 0.99
N HIS A 49 10.42 -3.29 0.59
CA HIS A 49 9.46 -2.62 1.48
C HIS A 49 10.10 -1.67 2.51
N ALA A 50 10.95 -0.74 2.02
CA ALA A 50 11.59 0.27 2.85
C ALA A 50 10.67 1.49 3.07
N PHE A 51 10.49 1.88 4.34
CA PHE A 51 9.66 3.01 4.77
C PHE A 51 10.39 3.88 5.80
N THR A 52 10.06 5.16 5.88
CA THR A 52 10.69 6.17 6.76
C THR A 52 9.65 6.98 7.53
N ASP A 53 9.95 7.34 8.77
CA ASP A 53 9.12 8.23 9.61
C ASP A 53 10.05 9.00 10.58
N MET A 54 9.62 10.14 11.08
CA MET A 54 10.45 11.11 11.79
C MET A 54 9.78 11.62 13.07
N MET A 55 10.50 11.54 14.20
CA MET A 55 10.00 12.07 15.46
C MET A 55 9.96 13.62 15.46
N THR A 56 8.92 14.19 16.05
CA THR A 56 8.62 15.64 16.03
C THR A 56 9.33 16.46 17.11
N PHE A 57 10.56 16.07 17.44
CA PHE A 57 11.47 16.73 18.38
C PHE A 57 12.93 16.38 18.06
N TYR A 58 13.90 17.02 18.72
CA TYR A 58 15.32 16.76 18.54
C TYR A 58 15.98 16.13 19.76
N VAL A 59 17.05 15.40 19.52
CA VAL A 59 18.00 14.90 20.54
C VAL A 59 19.41 15.38 20.20
N PRO A 60 20.38 15.32 21.15
CA PRO A 60 21.77 15.63 20.83
C PRO A 60 22.29 14.69 19.76
N SER A 61 23.01 15.24 18.78
CA SER A 61 23.46 14.47 17.63
C SER A 61 24.50 13.42 18.04
N GLN A 62 24.24 12.17 17.68
CA GLN A 62 25.12 11.04 17.97
C GLN A 62 25.11 10.02 16.84
N ALA A 63 26.31 9.54 16.51
CA ALA A 63 26.48 8.45 15.55
C ALA A 63 25.92 7.14 16.12
N ALA A 64 25.62 6.17 15.24
CA ALA A 64 25.13 4.83 15.58
C ALA A 64 26.07 4.03 16.52
N SER A 65 27.32 4.45 16.67
CA SER A 65 28.28 3.96 17.68
C SER A 65 28.07 4.53 19.09
N GLY A 66 27.06 5.38 19.27
CA GLY A 66 26.76 6.16 20.47
C GLY A 66 27.61 7.42 20.65
N LEU A 67 28.63 7.65 19.81
CA LEU A 67 29.51 8.80 19.95
C LEU A 67 28.76 10.10 19.64
N LEU A 68 28.59 10.95 20.64
CA LEU A 68 28.12 12.33 20.50
C LEU A 68 29.04 13.12 19.54
N THR A 69 28.51 13.48 18.39
CA THR A 69 29.19 14.23 17.33
C THR A 69 28.23 15.20 16.67
N PRO A 70 28.53 16.52 16.68
CA PRO A 70 27.79 17.48 15.88
C PRO A 70 27.83 17.15 14.38
N VAL A 71 26.77 17.50 13.66
CA VAL A 71 26.66 17.35 12.20
C VAL A 71 27.20 18.61 11.52
N ASP A 72 28.26 18.48 10.73
CA ASP A 72 28.82 19.55 9.90
C ASP A 72 28.12 19.61 8.53
N TYR A 73 27.31 20.65 8.30
CA TYR A 73 26.59 20.88 7.05
C TYR A 73 27.45 21.72 6.09
N ASN A 74 27.81 21.15 4.94
CA ASN A 74 28.70 21.77 3.96
C ASN A 74 27.99 21.94 2.62
N ASN A 75 27.96 23.15 2.06
CA ASN A 75 27.40 23.32 0.71
C ASN A 75 28.22 22.56 -0.34
N VAL A 76 27.67 22.43 -1.56
CA VAL A 76 28.34 21.79 -2.72
C VAL A 76 29.72 22.39 -3.02
N ASP A 77 29.96 23.68 -2.72
CA ASP A 77 31.27 24.32 -2.86
C ASP A 77 32.32 23.88 -1.79
N LEU A 78 32.03 22.83 -1.00
CA LEU A 78 32.87 22.31 0.09
C LEU A 78 33.06 23.31 1.25
N VAL A 79 32.12 24.24 1.43
CA VAL A 79 32.16 25.26 2.48
C VAL A 79 31.20 24.89 3.60
N LEU A 80 31.73 24.74 4.81
CA LEU A 80 30.94 24.61 6.03
C LEU A 80 30.00 25.82 6.17
N VAL A 81 28.70 25.55 6.14
CA VAL A 81 27.61 26.52 6.30
C VAL A 81 27.26 26.65 7.78
N GLU A 82 26.97 25.52 8.42
CA GLU A 82 26.75 25.45 9.87
C GLU A 82 27.10 24.08 10.46
N THR A 83 27.08 24.00 11.79
CA THR A 83 27.29 22.77 12.56
C THR A 83 26.16 22.68 13.58
N LEU A 84 25.34 21.63 13.55
CA LEU A 84 24.25 21.42 14.52
C LEU A 84 24.67 20.40 15.59
N GLU A 85 24.39 20.72 16.86
CA GLU A 85 24.65 19.82 18.00
C GLU A 85 23.46 18.89 18.29
N VAL A 86 22.35 19.03 17.55
CA VAL A 86 21.11 18.23 17.67
C VAL A 86 20.65 17.71 16.30
N ALA A 87 19.85 16.64 16.30
CA ALA A 87 19.24 16.04 15.11
C ALA A 87 17.86 15.47 15.44
N LYS A 88 17.01 15.32 14.42
CA LYS A 88 15.73 14.62 14.56
C LYS A 88 15.96 13.10 14.51
N PRO A 89 15.31 12.31 15.38
CA PRO A 89 15.28 10.86 15.24
C PRO A 89 14.57 10.43 13.96
N LEU A 90 15.30 9.78 13.06
CA LEU A 90 14.76 9.10 11.87
C LEU A 90 14.58 7.62 12.19
N VAL A 91 13.39 7.08 11.95
CA VAL A 91 13.05 5.67 12.17
C VAL A 91 12.60 5.05 10.87
N ASN A 92 13.42 4.16 10.34
CA ASN A 92 13.15 3.47 9.08
C ASN A 92 12.87 2.00 9.35
N VAL A 93 12.02 1.38 8.53
CA VAL A 93 11.79 -0.07 8.54
C VAL A 93 11.97 -0.63 7.14
N PHE A 94 12.37 -1.88 7.02
CA PHE A 94 12.50 -2.59 5.74
C PHE A 94 12.50 -4.11 6.00
N ILE A 95 12.26 -4.90 4.96
CA ILE A 95 12.53 -6.35 5.01
C ILE A 95 13.83 -6.65 4.28
N TYR A 96 14.59 -7.63 4.79
CA TYR A 96 15.86 -8.04 4.19
C TYR A 96 16.11 -9.53 4.42
N GLY A 97 16.64 -10.22 3.41
CA GLY A 97 17.05 -11.62 3.50
C GLY A 97 17.04 -12.32 2.14
N PRO A 98 17.42 -13.61 2.08
CA PRO A 98 17.31 -14.37 0.86
C PRO A 98 15.86 -14.84 0.61
N ALA A 99 15.45 -14.95 -0.66
CA ALA A 99 14.15 -15.48 -1.04
C ALA A 99 14.28 -16.47 -2.21
N VAL A 100 13.74 -17.69 -2.05
CA VAL A 100 13.87 -18.75 -3.07
C VAL A 100 12.65 -18.74 -3.98
N GLY A 101 12.79 -18.15 -5.17
CA GLY A 101 11.74 -18.12 -6.20
C GLY A 101 11.29 -19.52 -6.64
N VAL A 102 9.99 -19.69 -6.86
CA VAL A 102 9.37 -20.90 -7.37
C VAL A 102 9.21 -20.78 -8.89
N VAL A 103 9.90 -21.65 -9.63
CA VAL A 103 10.04 -21.58 -11.09
C VAL A 103 8.69 -21.49 -11.83
N ASN A 104 8.60 -20.57 -12.79
CA ASN A 104 7.38 -20.22 -13.55
C ASN A 104 6.23 -19.66 -12.68
N THR A 105 6.53 -18.92 -11.61
CA THR A 105 5.52 -18.27 -10.77
C THR A 105 5.98 -16.95 -10.15
N PRO A 106 5.04 -16.14 -9.63
CA PRO A 106 5.32 -15.02 -8.72
C PRO A 106 5.38 -15.44 -7.23
N PHE A 107 5.67 -16.71 -6.90
CA PHE A 107 5.88 -17.14 -5.52
C PHE A 107 7.37 -17.23 -5.21
N ALA A 108 7.75 -16.85 -3.99
CA ALA A 108 9.04 -17.17 -3.41
C ALA A 108 8.85 -17.70 -1.99
N HIS A 109 9.69 -18.65 -1.59
CA HIS A 109 9.87 -18.98 -0.18
C HIS A 109 10.75 -17.89 0.44
N SER A 110 10.11 -16.93 1.11
CA SER A 110 10.80 -15.88 1.85
C SER A 110 11.54 -16.44 3.06
N PHE A 111 12.81 -16.07 3.20
CA PHE A 111 13.59 -16.16 4.44
C PHE A 111 14.00 -14.74 4.88
N MET A 112 13.17 -13.74 4.56
CA MET A 112 13.39 -12.35 4.96
C MET A 112 12.95 -12.09 6.40
N GLU A 113 13.63 -11.16 7.05
CA GLU A 113 13.33 -10.64 8.38
C GLU A 113 12.88 -9.17 8.29
N ALA A 114 12.03 -8.73 9.21
CA ALA A 114 11.71 -7.32 9.40
C ALA A 114 12.82 -6.64 10.21
N PHE A 115 13.30 -5.49 9.73
CA PHE A 115 14.31 -4.67 10.40
C PHE A 115 13.78 -3.28 10.71
N ALA A 116 14.31 -2.67 11.77
CA ALA A 116 14.28 -1.22 11.96
C ALA A 116 15.70 -0.64 11.96
N ALA A 117 15.87 0.55 11.41
CA ALA A 117 17.11 1.32 11.44
C ALA A 117 16.84 2.72 12.01
N LEU A 118 17.62 3.09 13.03
CA LEU A 118 17.53 4.40 13.70
C LEU A 118 18.74 5.26 13.31
N SER A 119 18.51 6.51 12.93
CA SER A 119 19.56 7.54 12.88
C SER A 119 19.25 8.67 13.85
N LEU A 120 20.28 9.11 14.56
CA LEU A 120 20.27 10.22 15.52
C LEU A 120 21.35 11.27 15.17
N ASP A 121 21.82 11.25 13.91
CA ASP A 121 22.81 12.14 13.32
C ASP A 121 22.38 12.60 11.91
N ASP A 122 21.07 12.80 11.74
CA ASP A 122 20.42 13.33 10.53
C ASP A 122 20.70 12.49 9.26
N GLY A 123 20.73 11.16 9.42
CA GLY A 123 20.91 10.17 8.35
C GLY A 123 22.36 9.82 8.02
N LEU A 124 23.35 10.37 8.74
CA LEU A 124 24.77 10.08 8.49
C LEU A 124 25.18 8.65 8.88
N THR A 125 24.62 8.08 9.94
CA THR A 125 24.82 6.68 10.35
C THR A 125 23.53 6.05 10.89
N TRP A 126 23.46 4.72 10.84
CA TRP A 126 22.26 3.94 11.13
C TRP A 126 22.55 2.80 12.11
N LYS A 127 21.75 2.68 13.17
CA LYS A 127 21.76 1.58 14.15
C LYS A 127 20.60 0.63 13.80
N THR A 128 20.92 -0.47 13.12
CA THR A 128 19.95 -1.45 12.59
C THR A 128 19.68 -2.57 13.60
N THR A 129 18.42 -3.02 13.70
CA THR A 129 17.94 -4.08 14.62
C THR A 129 17.01 -5.05 13.87
N ASN A 130 17.30 -6.36 13.91
CA ASN A 130 16.38 -7.41 13.44
C ASN A 130 15.17 -7.50 14.40
N LEU A 131 13.96 -7.19 13.95
CA LEU A 131 12.76 -7.16 14.79
C LEU A 131 12.11 -8.54 14.93
N SER A 132 11.95 -9.27 13.82
CA SER A 132 11.16 -10.50 13.76
C SER A 132 11.87 -11.73 14.30
N GLU A 133 13.16 -11.88 13.99
CA GLU A 133 13.97 -13.06 14.31
C GLU A 133 13.25 -14.42 14.02
N SER A 134 12.55 -14.52 12.89
CA SER A 134 11.64 -15.64 12.55
C SER A 134 11.97 -16.41 11.25
N ALA A 135 12.94 -15.99 10.45
CA ALA A 135 13.20 -16.57 9.13
C ALA A 135 13.72 -18.03 9.16
N ASP A 136 14.41 -18.42 10.24
CA ASP A 136 14.88 -19.80 10.46
C ASP A 136 13.86 -20.67 11.22
N GLN A 137 12.75 -20.08 11.66
CA GLN A 137 11.68 -20.77 12.38
C GLN A 137 10.65 -21.38 11.42
N SER A 138 9.88 -22.35 11.92
CA SER A 138 8.68 -22.87 11.26
C SER A 138 7.57 -23.07 12.28
N SER A 139 6.33 -22.87 11.85
CA SER A 139 5.13 -23.28 12.56
C SER A 139 4.28 -24.32 11.82
N PHE A 140 4.73 -24.78 10.66
CA PHE A 140 3.94 -25.60 9.72
C PHE A 140 4.78 -26.68 9.04
N GLU A 141 4.31 -27.93 9.06
CA GLU A 141 4.93 -29.09 8.40
C GLU A 141 4.24 -29.40 7.06
N LEU A 142 4.95 -29.26 5.93
CA LEU A 142 4.40 -29.56 4.60
C LEU A 142 4.08 -31.05 4.45
N GLY A 143 2.84 -31.35 4.03
CA GLY A 143 2.37 -32.72 3.84
C GLY A 143 2.00 -33.49 5.13
N GLY A 144 2.01 -32.83 6.30
CA GLY A 144 1.58 -33.43 7.57
C GLY A 144 0.06 -33.70 7.66
N HIS A 145 -0.76 -32.99 6.88
CA HIS A 145 -2.22 -33.03 6.95
C HIS A 145 -2.87 -34.18 6.16
N THR A 146 -2.62 -35.43 6.56
CA THR A 146 -3.45 -36.56 6.11
C THR A 146 -4.82 -36.56 6.81
N GLY A 147 -5.78 -35.80 6.28
CA GLY A 147 -7.22 -36.02 6.46
C GLY A 147 -7.76 -35.97 7.90
N GLY A 148 -7.91 -34.76 8.44
CA GLY A 148 -8.48 -34.49 9.77
C GLY A 148 -9.89 -33.88 9.78
N GLY A 149 -10.61 -33.85 8.65
CA GLY A 149 -11.89 -33.16 8.52
C GLY A 149 -13.03 -33.76 9.36
N GLY A 150 -13.40 -33.08 10.44
CA GLY A 150 -14.56 -33.40 11.27
C GLY A 150 -15.79 -32.57 10.92
N GLY A 151 -16.54 -32.93 9.88
CA GLY A 151 -17.78 -32.25 9.49
C GLY A 151 -18.49 -32.97 8.36
N GLY A 152 -19.62 -33.63 8.64
CA GLY A 152 -20.28 -34.50 7.68
C GLY A 152 -21.20 -33.76 6.70
N GLY A 153 -20.78 -33.64 5.45
CA GLY A 153 -21.65 -33.42 4.28
C GLY A 153 -21.44 -34.58 3.29
N GLU A 154 -22.50 -35.06 2.64
CA GLU A 154 -22.40 -36.17 1.68
C GLU A 154 -21.64 -35.72 0.43
N ALA A 155 -20.45 -36.27 0.21
CA ALA A 155 -19.73 -36.11 -1.04
C ALA A 155 -20.44 -36.93 -2.13
N ASP A 156 -20.94 -36.26 -3.17
CA ASP A 156 -21.38 -36.92 -4.39
C ASP A 156 -20.16 -37.52 -5.11
N ASP A 157 -20.20 -38.84 -5.37
CA ASP A 157 -19.13 -39.61 -6.03
C ASP A 157 -18.94 -39.16 -7.50
N HIS A 158 -18.16 -38.11 -7.72
CA HIS A 158 -17.59 -37.81 -9.04
C HIS A 158 -16.31 -38.64 -9.28
N GLU A 159 -16.49 -39.89 -9.73
CA GLU A 159 -15.42 -40.69 -10.34
C GLU A 159 -14.83 -39.95 -11.56
N GLY A 160 -13.65 -39.34 -11.40
CA GLY A 160 -13.01 -38.58 -12.47
C GLY A 160 -11.55 -38.18 -12.23
N SER A 161 -10.61 -39.08 -12.52
CA SER A 161 -9.18 -38.78 -12.76
C SER A 161 -8.33 -38.27 -11.57
N THR A 162 -7.84 -39.19 -10.73
CA THR A 162 -6.64 -38.94 -9.92
C THR A 162 -5.40 -38.81 -10.81
N ALA A 163 -4.61 -37.75 -10.67
CA ALA A 163 -3.32 -37.63 -11.36
C ALA A 163 -2.31 -38.66 -10.81
N THR A 164 -1.66 -39.41 -11.70
CA THR A 164 -0.87 -40.62 -11.35
C THR A 164 0.65 -40.39 -11.36
N LEU A 165 1.11 -39.13 -11.44
CA LEU A 165 2.52 -38.75 -11.57
C LEU A 165 3.17 -38.51 -10.19
N VAL A 166 4.05 -39.42 -9.76
CA VAL A 166 4.68 -39.41 -8.43
C VAL A 166 6.16 -39.77 -8.51
N LEU A 167 7.02 -39.05 -7.79
CA LEU A 167 8.41 -39.46 -7.55
C LEU A 167 8.52 -40.29 -6.26
N GLU A 168 9.25 -41.41 -6.32
CA GLU A 168 9.43 -42.36 -5.21
C GLU A 168 10.84 -42.32 -4.61
N SER A 169 11.88 -42.07 -5.41
CA SER A 169 13.26 -41.94 -4.92
C SER A 169 14.12 -41.09 -5.84
N ALA A 170 15.08 -40.35 -5.25
CA ALA A 170 16.13 -39.63 -5.96
C ALA A 170 17.44 -39.75 -5.16
N ILE A 171 18.47 -40.38 -5.75
CA ILE A 171 19.71 -40.72 -5.03
C ILE A 171 20.92 -40.34 -5.86
N TRP A 172 21.87 -39.62 -5.26
CA TRP A 172 23.17 -39.30 -5.85
C TRP A 172 24.23 -40.34 -5.49
N THR A 173 25.19 -40.57 -6.39
CA THR A 173 26.37 -41.39 -6.14
C THR A 173 27.60 -40.78 -6.80
N ASP A 174 28.62 -40.50 -5.98
CA ASP A 174 29.89 -39.96 -6.47
C ASP A 174 30.66 -40.98 -7.32
N LEU A 175 31.08 -40.55 -8.51
CA LEU A 175 31.88 -41.40 -9.40
C LEU A 175 33.35 -41.34 -9.00
N ASN A 176 33.78 -42.32 -8.21
CA ASN A 176 35.15 -42.53 -7.70
C ASN A 176 36.33 -42.35 -8.71
N ASN A 177 36.06 -42.29 -10.02
CA ASN A 177 37.07 -42.12 -11.08
C ASN A 177 37.01 -40.76 -11.80
N ASN A 178 36.05 -39.86 -11.50
CA ASN A 178 35.91 -38.57 -12.17
C ASN A 178 35.29 -37.52 -11.22
N LYS A 179 36.09 -36.57 -10.75
CA LYS A 179 35.64 -35.52 -9.80
C LYS A 179 34.63 -34.52 -10.36
N ASN A 180 34.40 -34.51 -11.66
CA ASN A 180 33.55 -33.52 -12.32
C ASN A 180 32.13 -34.04 -12.59
N TYR A 181 31.83 -35.31 -12.29
CA TYR A 181 30.53 -35.94 -12.54
C TYR A 181 30.15 -36.88 -11.40
N GLY A 182 28.90 -36.84 -10.98
CA GLY A 182 28.28 -37.90 -10.19
C GLY A 182 27.23 -38.64 -11.01
N LYS A 183 26.44 -39.47 -10.33
CA LYS A 183 25.38 -40.26 -10.93
C LYS A 183 24.10 -40.06 -10.12
N LEU A 184 23.06 -39.57 -10.78
CA LEU A 184 21.73 -39.36 -10.23
C LEU A 184 20.82 -40.51 -10.67
N ALA A 185 20.20 -41.20 -9.72
CA ALA A 185 19.23 -42.27 -9.95
C ALA A 185 17.86 -41.80 -9.46
N VAL A 186 16.83 -41.89 -10.31
CA VAL A 186 15.48 -41.41 -9.99
C VAL A 186 14.44 -42.46 -10.37
N SER A 187 13.42 -42.66 -9.53
CA SER A 187 12.30 -43.58 -9.79
C SER A 187 10.96 -42.97 -9.41
N GLY A 188 9.89 -43.46 -10.04
CA GLY A 188 8.52 -43.00 -9.79
C GLY A 188 7.46 -43.74 -10.60
N LEU A 189 6.26 -43.18 -10.60
CA LEU A 189 5.05 -43.63 -11.29
C LEU A 189 4.52 -42.52 -12.21
N ALA A 190 3.97 -42.88 -13.37
CA ALA A 190 3.24 -42.04 -14.32
C ALA A 190 2.26 -42.92 -15.12
N GLU A 191 1.48 -42.38 -16.06
CA GLU A 191 0.62 -43.23 -16.89
C GLU A 191 1.45 -44.12 -17.85
N PRO A 192 0.97 -45.33 -18.19
CA PRO A 192 1.78 -46.27 -18.98
C PRO A 192 2.07 -45.75 -20.40
N LEU A 193 3.37 -45.65 -20.74
CA LEU A 193 3.96 -45.08 -21.96
C LEU A 193 4.22 -43.56 -21.93
N ASP A 194 3.94 -42.87 -20.83
CA ASP A 194 4.28 -41.45 -20.66
C ASP A 194 5.78 -41.19 -20.83
N LYS A 195 6.10 -40.03 -21.41
CA LYS A 195 7.45 -39.52 -21.51
C LYS A 195 7.70 -38.58 -20.33
N VAL A 196 8.45 -39.05 -19.35
CA VAL A 196 8.71 -38.33 -18.11
C VAL A 196 10.02 -37.55 -18.23
N ALA A 197 9.96 -36.23 -18.18
CA ALA A 197 11.14 -35.38 -18.02
C ALA A 197 11.48 -35.25 -16.52
N ILE A 198 12.75 -35.40 -16.16
CA ILE A 198 13.25 -35.11 -14.82
C ILE A 198 13.99 -33.78 -14.88
N ILE A 199 13.53 -32.80 -14.10
CA ILE A 199 14.07 -31.44 -14.05
C ILE A 199 14.83 -31.17 -12.74
N ASN A 200 15.75 -30.20 -12.77
CA ASN A 200 16.35 -29.62 -11.57
C ASN A 200 15.42 -28.55 -10.98
N TYR A 201 14.87 -28.80 -9.79
CA TYR A 201 13.85 -27.92 -9.21
C TYR A 201 14.42 -26.61 -8.63
N THR A 202 15.64 -26.63 -8.08
CA THR A 202 16.17 -25.53 -7.24
C THR A 202 17.09 -24.52 -7.94
N VAL A 203 17.30 -24.61 -9.26
CA VAL A 203 18.32 -23.78 -9.95
C VAL A 203 17.87 -23.23 -11.31
N SER A 204 17.09 -23.98 -12.10
CA SER A 204 16.78 -23.55 -13.48
C SER A 204 15.56 -24.20 -14.15
N GLY A 205 14.96 -25.25 -13.57
CA GLY A 205 13.97 -26.07 -14.28
C GLY A 205 14.55 -26.91 -15.44
N ASP A 206 15.88 -26.93 -15.62
CA ASP A 206 16.53 -27.66 -16.72
C ASP A 206 16.20 -29.15 -16.72
N VAL A 207 15.89 -29.69 -17.91
CA VAL A 207 15.69 -31.13 -18.13
C VAL A 207 17.03 -31.86 -18.03
N LEU A 208 17.29 -32.44 -16.86
CA LEU A 208 18.45 -33.26 -16.56
C LEU A 208 18.51 -34.51 -17.45
N PHE A 209 17.35 -35.17 -17.62
CA PHE A 209 17.14 -36.27 -18.56
C PHE A 209 15.66 -36.60 -18.70
N GLU A 210 15.33 -37.37 -19.75
CA GLU A 210 14.00 -37.91 -19.98
C GLU A 210 14.03 -39.44 -19.89
N THR A 211 12.94 -40.04 -19.40
CA THR A 211 12.70 -41.48 -19.39
C THR A 211 11.27 -41.82 -19.85
N LEU A 212 10.93 -43.09 -19.91
CA LEU A 212 9.62 -43.58 -20.38
C LEU A 212 8.99 -44.50 -19.33
N ALA A 213 7.77 -44.19 -18.94
CA ALA A 213 6.97 -45.00 -18.03
C ALA A 213 6.66 -46.38 -18.63
N LYS A 214 6.82 -47.45 -17.85
CA LYS A 214 6.61 -48.82 -18.35
C LYS A 214 5.15 -49.07 -18.70
N GLN A 215 4.92 -49.61 -19.90
CA GLN A 215 3.61 -50.03 -20.39
C GLN A 215 2.86 -51.02 -19.46
N THR A 216 3.56 -51.70 -18.55
CA THR A 216 2.97 -52.74 -17.68
C THR A 216 2.32 -52.21 -16.41
N ASP A 217 2.82 -51.11 -15.87
CA ASP A 217 2.57 -50.68 -14.49
C ASP A 217 2.84 -49.19 -14.22
N GLY A 218 3.15 -48.38 -15.24
CA GLY A 218 3.42 -46.94 -15.07
C GLY A 218 4.78 -46.60 -14.45
N THR A 219 5.53 -47.59 -13.94
CA THR A 219 6.78 -47.31 -13.21
C THR A 219 7.90 -46.84 -14.13
N PHE A 220 8.62 -45.79 -13.75
CA PHE A 220 9.89 -45.37 -14.35
C PHE A 220 11.03 -45.48 -13.34
N ALA A 221 12.23 -45.78 -13.83
CA ALA A 221 13.46 -45.77 -13.05
C ALA A 221 14.64 -45.63 -14.01
N GLU A 222 15.39 -44.54 -13.89
CA GLU A 222 16.48 -44.18 -14.81
C GLU A 222 17.68 -43.66 -14.00
N GLU A 223 18.88 -43.84 -14.52
CA GLU A 223 20.09 -43.35 -13.86
C GLU A 223 21.00 -42.61 -14.87
N LYS A 224 21.39 -41.38 -14.54
CA LYS A 224 22.18 -40.50 -15.42
C LYS A 224 23.46 -40.03 -14.76
N ASN A 225 24.53 -39.91 -15.56
CA ASN A 225 25.70 -39.16 -15.13
C ASN A 225 25.44 -37.67 -15.34
N VAL A 226 25.47 -36.90 -14.26
CA VAL A 226 25.26 -35.45 -14.22
C VAL A 226 26.58 -34.80 -13.78
N ARG A 227 26.89 -33.56 -14.20
CA ARG A 227 28.11 -32.90 -13.72
C ARG A 227 27.94 -32.56 -12.23
N VAL A 228 29.05 -32.50 -11.50
CA VAL A 228 29.05 -32.05 -10.09
C VAL A 228 28.61 -30.58 -9.96
N ALA A 229 28.82 -29.77 -11.00
CA ALA A 229 28.32 -28.38 -11.08
C ALA A 229 26.83 -28.28 -11.49
N ASP A 230 26.26 -29.34 -12.07
CA ASP A 230 24.87 -29.38 -12.55
C ASP A 230 24.02 -30.27 -11.60
N ALA A 231 24.47 -30.47 -10.36
CA ALA A 231 23.91 -31.46 -9.43
C ALA A 231 22.67 -30.88 -8.70
N PRO A 232 21.47 -31.48 -8.85
CA PRO A 232 20.23 -30.92 -8.32
C PRO A 232 20.06 -31.18 -6.82
N CYS A 233 19.67 -30.16 -6.04
CA CYS A 233 19.29 -30.35 -4.64
C CYS A 233 17.95 -31.12 -4.52
N MET A 234 16.98 -30.74 -5.36
CA MET A 234 15.71 -31.45 -5.54
C MET A 234 15.42 -31.70 -7.02
N VAL A 235 14.70 -32.79 -7.31
CA VAL A 235 14.24 -33.12 -8.65
C VAL A 235 12.72 -33.19 -8.71
N GLN A 236 12.16 -32.86 -9.87
CA GLN A 236 10.73 -32.99 -10.15
C GLN A 236 10.51 -33.77 -11.44
N ALA A 237 9.43 -34.54 -11.53
CA ALA A 237 9.02 -35.23 -12.74
C ALA A 237 7.94 -34.44 -13.46
N VAL A 238 8.01 -34.37 -14.80
CA VAL A 238 7.07 -33.61 -15.64
C VAL A 238 6.57 -34.49 -16.79
N VAL A 239 5.26 -34.50 -17.02
CA VAL A 239 4.61 -35.15 -18.16
C VAL A 239 3.56 -34.19 -18.74
N ASP A 240 3.72 -33.78 -20.00
CA ASP A 240 2.75 -32.95 -20.75
C ASP A 240 2.21 -31.73 -19.97
N GLY A 241 3.06 -31.09 -19.15
CA GLY A 241 2.72 -29.92 -18.32
C GLY A 241 2.16 -30.24 -16.92
N THR A 242 1.98 -31.52 -16.59
CA THR A 242 1.68 -32.01 -15.23
C THR A 242 2.99 -32.27 -14.49
N TYR A 243 3.09 -31.84 -13.23
CA TYR A 243 4.28 -31.97 -12.39
C TYR A 243 4.03 -32.94 -11.23
N SER A 244 5.05 -33.68 -10.79
CA SER A 244 5.03 -34.40 -9.51
C SER A 244 5.31 -33.45 -8.35
N ASN A 245 5.10 -33.90 -7.11
CA ASN A 245 5.79 -33.27 -5.97
C ASN A 245 7.32 -33.34 -6.20
N PRO A 246 8.08 -32.28 -5.84
CA PRO A 246 9.53 -32.33 -5.88
C PRO A 246 10.06 -33.31 -4.82
N LEU A 247 11.24 -33.86 -5.06
CA LEU A 247 11.88 -34.83 -4.17
C LEU A 247 13.36 -34.48 -3.97
N ALA A 248 13.76 -34.35 -2.70
CA ALA A 248 15.14 -34.12 -2.31
C ALA A 248 16.05 -35.28 -2.75
N VAL A 249 17.25 -34.94 -3.22
CA VAL A 249 18.24 -35.92 -3.68
C VAL A 249 19.09 -36.39 -2.50
N GLU A 250 19.11 -37.70 -2.24
CA GLU A 250 19.95 -38.26 -1.18
C GLU A 250 21.43 -38.25 -1.58
N TYR A 251 22.26 -37.46 -0.88
CA TYR A 251 23.71 -37.39 -1.08
C TYR A 251 24.48 -38.26 -0.07
N PRO A 252 25.61 -38.90 -0.48
CA PRO A 252 26.47 -39.64 0.43
C PRO A 252 27.26 -38.68 1.35
N GLU A 253 27.42 -39.08 2.61
CA GLU A 253 28.17 -38.31 3.63
C GLU A 253 29.60 -37.96 3.15
N GLY A 254 29.91 -36.66 3.05
CA GLY A 254 31.20 -36.17 2.56
C GLY A 254 31.33 -36.06 1.03
N SER A 255 30.20 -36.01 0.30
CA SER A 255 30.18 -35.68 -1.13
C SER A 255 30.83 -34.31 -1.42
N PRO A 256 31.50 -34.11 -2.59
CA PRO A 256 31.99 -32.81 -3.01
C PRO A 256 30.89 -31.88 -3.54
N VAL A 257 29.65 -32.35 -3.66
CA VAL A 257 28.49 -31.53 -4.01
C VAL A 257 27.99 -30.83 -2.73
N ASN A 258 27.96 -29.51 -2.74
CA ASN A 258 27.43 -28.70 -1.63
C ASN A 258 25.97 -28.32 -1.91
N CYS A 259 25.08 -29.32 -1.93
CA CYS A 259 23.64 -29.08 -2.02
C CYS A 259 23.12 -28.59 -0.67
N VAL A 260 23.26 -27.29 -0.41
CA VAL A 260 22.51 -26.61 0.64
C VAL A 260 21.17 -26.18 0.03
N GLY A 261 20.31 -27.18 -0.21
CA GLY A 261 18.93 -26.97 -0.62
C GLY A 261 18.03 -27.19 0.58
N VAL A 262 17.09 -26.28 0.81
CA VAL A 262 16.16 -26.39 1.94
C VAL A 262 15.29 -27.63 1.75
N SER A 263 15.38 -28.56 2.71
CA SER A 263 14.39 -29.63 2.86
C SER A 263 13.13 -29.00 3.44
N LEU A 264 12.23 -28.55 2.57
CA LEU A 264 10.94 -27.94 2.93
C LEU A 264 9.94 -28.97 3.51
N SER A 265 10.39 -29.82 4.45
CA SER A 265 9.47 -30.49 5.39
C SER A 265 8.79 -29.47 6.30
N ASP A 266 9.49 -28.37 6.56
CA ASP A 266 9.07 -27.26 7.41
C ASP A 266 9.00 -26.00 6.55
N TYR A 267 7.88 -25.27 6.61
CA TYR A 267 7.73 -24.03 5.83
C TYR A 267 8.40 -22.84 6.55
N PRO A 268 9.22 -22.01 5.87
CA PRO A 268 9.96 -20.95 6.52
C PRO A 268 9.09 -19.81 7.06
N GLY A 269 9.45 -19.32 8.24
CA GLY A 269 8.79 -18.23 8.97
C GLY A 269 9.05 -16.82 8.44
N GLY A 270 9.39 -16.68 7.16
CA GLY A 270 9.77 -15.41 6.55
C GLY A 270 8.68 -14.34 6.59
N VAL A 271 9.13 -13.09 6.62
CA VAL A 271 8.33 -11.88 6.51
C VAL A 271 8.10 -11.55 5.03
N TYR A 272 6.96 -10.94 4.69
CA TYR A 272 6.62 -10.53 3.31
C TYR A 272 6.05 -9.10 3.19
N ASN A 273 6.07 -8.31 4.27
CA ASN A 273 5.86 -6.86 4.25
C ASN A 273 6.26 -6.24 5.60
N VAL A 274 6.32 -4.91 5.71
CA VAL A 274 6.50 -4.22 7.01
C VAL A 274 5.91 -2.81 6.95
N PHE A 275 5.37 -2.34 8.07
CA PHE A 275 4.76 -1.00 8.20
C PHE A 275 5.04 -0.44 9.59
N HIS A 276 5.08 0.88 9.74
CA HIS A 276 5.23 1.52 11.05
C HIS A 276 4.48 2.85 11.13
N ALA A 277 4.42 3.39 12.34
CA ALA A 277 4.11 4.79 12.60
C ALA A 277 4.86 5.26 13.86
N THR A 278 5.24 6.54 13.88
CA THR A 278 5.77 7.23 15.06
C THR A 278 4.73 8.16 15.67
N ALA A 279 4.79 8.35 16.98
CA ALA A 279 4.03 9.38 17.68
C ALA A 279 4.77 9.76 18.97
N GLY A 280 5.09 11.04 19.16
CA GLY A 280 5.99 11.47 20.23
C GLY A 280 7.32 10.73 20.17
N ASN A 281 7.77 10.16 21.29
CA ASN A 281 9.00 9.34 21.37
C ASN A 281 8.76 7.82 21.18
N LYS A 282 7.57 7.42 20.71
CA LYS A 282 7.12 6.04 20.60
C LYS A 282 6.92 5.63 19.13
N VAL A 283 7.12 4.35 18.84
CA VAL A 283 7.01 3.76 17.50
C VAL A 283 6.28 2.42 17.59
N LEU A 284 5.27 2.19 16.75
CA LEU A 284 4.69 0.86 16.55
C LEU A 284 5.09 0.35 15.16
N VAL A 285 5.73 -0.81 15.09
CA VAL A 285 6.06 -1.51 13.83
C VAL A 285 5.18 -2.76 13.74
N ALA A 286 4.66 -3.07 12.56
CA ALA A 286 3.82 -4.23 12.28
C ALA A 286 4.23 -4.93 10.99
N TRP A 287 4.16 -6.26 10.97
CA TRP A 287 4.46 -7.07 9.78
C TRP A 287 3.64 -8.37 9.75
N PRO A 288 3.38 -8.94 8.56
CA PRO A 288 2.89 -10.29 8.44
C PRO A 288 4.06 -11.27 8.27
N SER A 289 4.02 -12.39 8.97
CA SER A 289 5.03 -13.47 8.89
C SER A 289 4.34 -14.82 8.74
N ARG A 290 4.96 -15.76 8.01
CA ARG A 290 4.48 -17.15 7.91
C ARG A 290 4.71 -17.95 9.20
N PHE A 291 5.40 -17.39 10.19
CA PHE A 291 5.56 -17.96 11.54
C PHE A 291 4.39 -17.57 12.47
N CYS A 292 3.73 -18.59 13.01
CA CYS A 292 2.51 -18.48 13.81
C CYS A 292 2.61 -19.22 15.16
N GLN A 293 3.76 -19.17 15.83
CA GLN A 293 3.94 -19.68 17.20
C GLN A 293 4.57 -18.61 18.10
N GLN A 294 4.48 -18.81 19.42
CA GLN A 294 4.98 -17.87 20.44
C GLN A 294 4.27 -16.50 20.39
N GLY A 295 4.94 -15.43 20.86
CA GLY A 295 4.48 -14.03 20.79
C GLY A 295 3.50 -13.53 21.87
N GLN A 296 3.20 -14.34 22.90
CA GLN A 296 2.22 -14.03 23.98
C GLN A 296 0.96 -13.26 23.49
N PRO A 297 0.24 -13.77 22.48
CA PRO A 297 -0.87 -13.02 21.89
C PRO A 297 -2.01 -12.80 22.87
N ALA A 298 -2.69 -11.65 22.78
CA ALA A 298 -3.84 -11.28 23.64
C ALA A 298 -4.89 -12.41 23.74
N TYR A 299 -5.24 -13.02 22.60
CA TYR A 299 -6.22 -14.11 22.54
C TYR A 299 -5.80 -15.38 23.32
N SER A 300 -4.51 -15.56 23.64
CA SER A 300 -4.06 -16.69 24.48
C SER A 300 -4.31 -16.53 25.98
N ILE A 301 -4.78 -15.35 26.38
CA ILE A 301 -5.26 -15.05 27.73
C ILE A 301 -6.63 -14.34 27.70
N ALA A 302 -7.33 -14.35 26.58
CA ALA A 302 -8.62 -13.69 26.46
C ALA A 302 -9.73 -14.47 27.19
N TRP A 303 -10.89 -13.83 27.31
CA TRP A 303 -12.14 -14.50 27.62
C TRP A 303 -12.80 -15.00 26.33
N ASP A 304 -13.11 -16.29 26.28
CA ASP A 304 -13.79 -16.99 25.18
C ASP A 304 -15.08 -17.69 25.65
N GLY A 305 -15.60 -17.27 26.81
CA GLY A 305 -16.81 -17.78 27.45
C GLY A 305 -16.57 -18.67 28.66
N ASP A 306 -15.34 -19.19 28.87
CA ASP A 306 -14.95 -19.82 30.13
C ASP A 306 -13.44 -19.68 30.47
N ASP A 307 -12.92 -20.58 31.31
CA ASP A 307 -11.52 -20.60 31.78
C ASP A 307 -10.82 -21.94 31.42
N GLU A 308 -11.44 -22.81 30.62
CA GLU A 308 -10.89 -24.10 30.25
C GLU A 308 -9.69 -23.93 29.31
N GLY A 309 -8.57 -24.57 29.65
CA GLY A 309 -7.33 -24.50 28.87
C GLY A 309 -6.33 -23.44 29.33
N LEU A 310 -6.75 -22.42 30.11
CA LEU A 310 -5.82 -21.47 30.72
C LEU A 310 -5.06 -22.11 31.91
N SER A 311 -3.77 -21.80 32.00
CA SER A 311 -2.98 -22.09 33.21
C SER A 311 -3.31 -21.13 34.36
N GLU A 312 -2.98 -21.51 35.61
CA GLU A 312 -3.13 -20.65 36.79
C GLU A 312 -2.39 -19.29 36.62
N GLU A 313 -1.29 -19.28 35.85
CA GLU A 313 -0.48 -18.09 35.55
C GLU A 313 -1.13 -17.20 34.49
N GLN A 314 -1.65 -17.78 33.39
CA GLN A 314 -2.42 -17.04 32.38
C GLN A 314 -3.70 -16.42 32.97
N LEU A 315 -4.42 -17.15 33.81
CA LEU A 315 -5.62 -16.64 34.47
C LEU A 315 -5.29 -15.49 35.45
N ALA A 316 -4.19 -15.61 36.19
CA ALA A 316 -3.69 -14.52 37.03
C ALA A 316 -3.31 -13.29 36.20
N LYS A 317 -2.60 -13.49 35.08
CA LYS A 317 -2.23 -12.42 34.13
C LYS A 317 -3.46 -11.71 33.56
N ARG A 318 -4.45 -12.45 33.02
CA ARG A 318 -5.72 -11.89 32.53
C ARG A 318 -6.40 -11.05 33.61
N THR A 319 -6.50 -11.59 34.83
CA THR A 319 -7.12 -10.89 35.96
C THR A 319 -6.38 -9.60 36.33
N ALA A 320 -5.05 -9.61 36.30
CA ALA A 320 -4.22 -8.45 36.64
C ALA A 320 -4.29 -7.36 35.56
N VAL A 321 -4.24 -7.71 34.26
CA VAL A 321 -4.42 -6.77 33.15
C VAL A 321 -5.85 -6.21 33.15
N ALA A 322 -6.87 -7.06 33.33
CA ALA A 322 -8.26 -6.60 33.42
C ALA A 322 -8.48 -5.62 34.59
N THR A 323 -7.87 -5.90 35.75
CA THR A 323 -7.91 -4.98 36.91
C THR A 323 -7.21 -3.65 36.65
N LEU A 324 -6.10 -3.66 35.90
CA LEU A 324 -5.36 -2.45 35.53
C LEU A 324 -6.17 -1.56 34.57
N LEU A 325 -6.77 -2.15 33.54
CA LEU A 325 -7.60 -1.45 32.55
C LEU A 325 -8.99 -1.08 33.09
N GLY A 326 -9.39 -1.65 34.23
CA GLY A 326 -10.72 -1.46 34.83
C GLY A 326 -11.87 -2.18 34.13
N ILE A 327 -11.56 -3.15 33.26
CA ILE A 327 -12.52 -3.83 32.38
C ILE A 327 -13.23 -5.02 33.04
N ASP A 328 -14.46 -5.27 32.61
CA ASP A 328 -15.20 -6.50 32.87
C ASP A 328 -15.17 -7.37 31.60
N VAL A 329 -14.46 -8.49 31.63
CA VAL A 329 -14.30 -9.36 30.45
C VAL A 329 -15.61 -10.00 29.97
N GLU A 330 -16.70 -9.96 30.77
CA GLU A 330 -18.04 -10.40 30.34
C GLU A 330 -18.83 -9.30 29.59
N ALA A 331 -18.30 -8.07 29.48
CA ALA A 331 -18.96 -6.92 28.84
C ALA A 331 -18.03 -6.03 27.97
N ASP A 332 -16.71 -6.14 28.12
CA ASP A 332 -15.71 -5.36 27.39
C ASP A 332 -14.94 -6.22 26.38
N LEU A 333 -14.61 -5.65 25.21
CA LEU A 333 -14.01 -6.40 24.09
C LEU A 333 -12.48 -6.49 24.14
N TYR A 334 -11.79 -5.65 24.92
CA TYR A 334 -10.32 -5.49 24.84
C TYR A 334 -9.53 -6.79 25.09
N LEU A 335 -9.98 -7.64 26.01
CA LEU A 335 -9.40 -8.96 26.31
C LEU A 335 -10.38 -10.11 26.03
N THR A 336 -11.16 -10.01 24.96
CA THR A 336 -12.24 -10.96 24.68
C THR A 336 -12.17 -11.46 23.24
N ASP A 337 -12.09 -12.78 23.05
CA ASP A 337 -12.02 -13.41 21.72
C ASP A 337 -13.40 -13.75 21.17
N LEU A 338 -14.21 -12.70 20.96
CA LEU A 338 -15.58 -12.83 20.47
C LEU A 338 -15.68 -13.15 18.97
N PHE A 339 -14.59 -12.89 18.22
CA PHE A 339 -14.52 -13.04 16.75
C PHE A 339 -13.73 -14.27 16.29
N GLU A 340 -13.36 -15.16 17.23
CA GLU A 340 -12.60 -16.38 17.01
C GLU A 340 -11.23 -16.16 16.31
N VAL A 341 -10.46 -15.20 16.82
CA VAL A 341 -9.07 -14.93 16.46
C VAL A 341 -8.17 -16.13 16.81
N ALA A 342 -8.43 -16.80 17.92
CA ALA A 342 -7.75 -18.03 18.31
C ALA A 342 -8.08 -19.19 17.33
N GLY A 343 -7.07 -20.02 17.08
CA GLY A 343 -7.18 -21.15 16.18
C GLY A 343 -5.83 -21.80 15.88
N SER A 344 -5.88 -22.83 15.03
CA SER A 344 -4.71 -23.38 14.35
C SER A 344 -4.41 -22.58 13.10
N GLN A 345 -3.12 -22.47 12.74
CA GLN A 345 -2.69 -21.95 11.46
C GLN A 345 -3.30 -22.77 10.32
N GLY A 346 -3.91 -22.10 9.33
CA GLY A 346 -4.44 -22.68 8.11
C GLY A 346 -3.41 -22.70 6.97
N SER A 347 -3.82 -23.24 5.83
CA SER A 347 -3.03 -23.28 4.59
C SER A 347 -3.94 -23.24 3.37
N ILE A 348 -3.40 -22.74 2.26
CA ILE A 348 -4.00 -22.83 0.92
C ILE A 348 -3.10 -23.68 0.02
N ASN A 349 -3.70 -24.52 -0.82
CA ASN A 349 -2.99 -25.25 -1.85
C ASN A 349 -3.16 -24.53 -3.19
N PHE A 350 -2.11 -23.87 -3.66
CA PHE A 350 -2.16 -23.08 -4.88
C PHE A 350 -2.31 -23.91 -6.16
N ALA A 351 -2.25 -25.24 -6.09
CA ALA A 351 -2.74 -26.10 -7.17
C ALA A 351 -4.21 -25.84 -7.52
N ASP A 352 -5.05 -25.52 -6.54
CA ASP A 352 -6.48 -25.29 -6.73
C ASP A 352 -6.76 -23.90 -7.35
N GLU A 353 -5.84 -22.95 -7.17
CA GLU A 353 -5.83 -21.60 -7.80
C GLU A 353 -5.03 -21.57 -9.14
N GLY A 354 -4.62 -22.73 -9.67
CA GLY A 354 -3.97 -22.84 -10.98
C GLY A 354 -2.44 -22.74 -11.00
N TYR A 355 -1.79 -22.71 -9.83
CA TYR A 355 -0.33 -22.67 -9.67
C TYR A 355 0.20 -23.91 -8.90
N PRO A 356 0.03 -25.14 -9.43
CA PRO A 356 0.40 -26.39 -8.72
C PRO A 356 1.88 -26.50 -8.32
N GLN A 357 2.76 -25.79 -9.02
CA GLN A 357 4.18 -25.70 -8.73
C GLN A 357 4.51 -24.95 -7.41
N ALA A 358 3.59 -24.11 -6.90
CA ALA A 358 3.73 -23.42 -5.62
C ALA A 358 3.29 -24.26 -4.41
N GLY A 359 2.42 -25.26 -4.64
CA GLY A 359 2.00 -26.23 -3.62
C GLY A 359 1.21 -25.62 -2.46
N GLU A 360 1.39 -26.21 -1.27
CA GLU A 360 0.74 -25.79 -0.03
C GLU A 360 1.55 -24.67 0.65
N VAL A 361 0.87 -23.58 0.99
CA VAL A 361 1.44 -22.41 1.67
C VAL A 361 0.61 -22.11 2.92
N PRO A 362 1.24 -21.99 4.11
CA PRO A 362 0.53 -21.68 5.34
C PRO A 362 0.12 -20.20 5.41
N PHE A 363 -1.00 -19.91 6.05
CA PHE A 363 -1.47 -18.54 6.28
C PHE A 363 -0.51 -17.75 7.19
N GLY A 364 -0.38 -16.45 6.98
CA GLY A 364 0.44 -15.56 7.80
C GLY A 364 -0.18 -15.23 9.15
N CYS A 365 0.63 -14.71 10.06
CA CYS A 365 0.22 -14.07 11.31
C CYS A 365 0.63 -12.60 11.30
N VAL A 366 -0.22 -11.73 11.84
CA VAL A 366 0.13 -10.33 12.12
C VAL A 366 0.94 -10.27 13.41
N TRP A 367 2.09 -9.61 13.33
CA TRP A 367 3.01 -9.35 14.44
C TRP A 367 3.22 -7.84 14.59
N THR A 368 3.50 -7.41 15.81
CA THR A 368 3.89 -6.03 16.12
C THR A 368 5.09 -5.97 17.07
N THR A 369 5.79 -4.85 17.12
CA THR A 369 6.71 -4.52 18.22
C THR A 369 6.73 -3.02 18.50
N ARG A 370 7.05 -2.66 19.74
CA ARG A 370 7.02 -1.29 20.25
C ARG A 370 8.45 -0.79 20.43
N GLY A 371 8.73 0.40 19.92
CA GLY A 371 9.97 1.15 20.14
C GLY A 371 9.70 2.36 21.02
N VAL A 372 10.56 2.59 22.01
CA VAL A 372 10.54 3.82 22.83
C VAL A 372 11.94 4.42 22.85
N LEU A 373 12.06 5.69 22.44
CA LEU A 373 13.32 6.44 22.55
C LEU A 373 13.45 6.99 23.97
N LEU A 374 14.43 6.49 24.71
CA LEU A 374 14.74 6.88 26.09
C LEU A 374 15.98 7.79 26.15
N PRO A 375 16.07 8.70 27.14
CA PRO A 375 17.27 9.48 27.41
C PRO A 375 18.37 8.66 28.13
N GLY A 376 19.63 9.01 27.88
CA GLY A 376 20.82 8.43 28.50
C GLY A 376 21.42 7.21 27.78
N ASP A 377 22.49 6.68 28.37
CA ASP A 377 23.25 5.51 27.90
C ASP A 377 22.36 4.25 27.78
N ASP A 378 22.49 3.47 26.69
CA ASP A 378 21.91 2.13 26.62
C ASP A 378 22.63 1.18 27.60
N PRO A 379 21.96 0.71 28.68
CA PRO A 379 22.61 -0.12 29.70
C PRO A 379 23.02 -1.51 29.19
N ARG A 380 22.55 -1.93 28.01
CA ARG A 380 22.99 -3.16 27.33
C ARG A 380 24.39 -3.02 26.74
N THR A 381 24.84 -1.79 26.48
CA THR A 381 26.13 -1.48 25.85
C THR A 381 27.16 -0.97 26.87
N GLY A 382 28.38 -0.67 26.40
CA GLY A 382 29.42 -0.01 27.18
C GLY A 382 29.73 1.41 26.70
N GLU A 383 28.92 1.95 25.78
CA GLU A 383 29.13 3.26 25.17
C GLU A 383 28.53 4.37 26.05
N THR A 384 28.71 5.62 25.64
CA THR A 384 28.13 6.78 26.34
C THR A 384 27.29 7.57 25.34
N GLU A 385 25.98 7.57 25.53
CA GLU A 385 24.95 8.04 24.59
C GLU A 385 24.10 9.14 25.25
N SER A 386 23.51 10.05 24.47
CA SER A 386 22.48 10.97 24.99
C SER A 386 21.10 10.34 25.06
N SER A 387 20.84 9.33 24.24
CA SER A 387 19.57 8.63 24.13
C SER A 387 19.74 7.26 23.46
N HIS A 388 18.78 6.36 23.60
CA HIS A 388 18.79 5.06 22.94
C HIS A 388 17.38 4.52 22.70
N MET A 389 17.23 3.67 21.69
CA MET A 389 15.95 3.03 21.37
C MET A 389 15.83 1.67 22.08
N VAL A 390 14.72 1.49 22.80
CA VAL A 390 14.35 0.21 23.41
C VAL A 390 13.21 -0.39 22.62
N TRP A 391 13.50 -1.48 21.91
CA TRP A 391 12.52 -2.34 21.26
C TRP A 391 12.01 -3.40 22.23
N THR A 392 10.70 -3.61 22.28
CA THR A 392 10.10 -4.76 22.98
C THR A 392 10.33 -6.05 22.21
N LYS A 393 9.99 -7.18 22.84
CA LYS A 393 9.81 -8.44 22.10
C LYS A 393 8.61 -8.32 21.16
N PRO A 394 8.62 -9.04 20.02
CA PRO A 394 7.45 -9.13 19.14
C PRO A 394 6.22 -9.69 19.86
N GLU A 395 5.12 -8.97 19.71
CA GLU A 395 3.78 -9.37 20.13
C GLU A 395 3.04 -9.92 18.91
N ARG A 396 2.35 -11.05 19.05
CA ARG A 396 1.53 -11.61 17.97
C ARG A 396 0.07 -11.18 18.15
N LEU A 397 -0.59 -10.73 17.08
CA LEU A 397 -2.00 -10.35 17.13
C LEU A 397 -2.93 -11.46 16.66
N THR A 398 -2.54 -12.25 15.65
CA THR A 398 -3.43 -13.23 15.00
C THR A 398 -2.85 -14.65 15.00
N SER A 399 -3.71 -15.66 14.87
CA SER A 399 -3.32 -17.08 14.99
C SER A 399 -2.86 -17.74 13.69
N GLY A 400 -3.05 -17.07 12.56
CA GLY A 400 -2.90 -17.67 11.23
C GLY A 400 -4.10 -18.54 10.83
N ARG A 401 -5.23 -18.44 11.54
CA ARG A 401 -6.50 -19.07 11.14
C ARG A 401 -7.05 -18.52 9.82
N ARG A 402 -6.64 -17.33 9.42
CA ARG A 402 -6.96 -16.60 8.19
C ARG A 402 -5.68 -15.92 7.69
N ASP A 403 -5.57 -15.62 6.41
CA ASP A 403 -4.34 -15.10 5.79
C ASP A 403 -4.34 -13.56 5.69
N PRO A 404 -3.44 -12.85 6.40
CA PRO A 404 -3.48 -11.40 6.52
C PRO A 404 -2.71 -10.67 5.40
N ASN A 405 -3.21 -9.49 5.03
CA ASN A 405 -2.57 -8.57 4.07
C ASN A 405 -2.96 -7.12 4.34
N ARG A 406 -2.32 -6.16 3.66
CA ARG A 406 -2.66 -4.71 3.68
C ARG A 406 -2.81 -4.15 5.10
N ILE A 407 -1.77 -4.35 5.90
CA ILE A 407 -1.63 -3.71 7.20
C ILE A 407 -1.43 -2.20 7.00
N GLU A 408 -2.11 -1.40 7.80
CA GLU A 408 -1.89 0.04 7.96
C GLU A 408 -1.77 0.32 9.47
N VAL A 409 -0.79 1.16 9.87
CA VAL A 409 -0.55 1.54 11.26
C VAL A 409 -0.60 3.07 11.37
N ARG A 410 -1.23 3.62 12.41
CA ARG A 410 -1.22 5.06 12.72
C ARG A 410 -1.12 5.29 14.22
N GLY A 411 -0.49 6.39 14.62
CA GLY A 411 -0.36 6.81 16.01
C GLY A 411 -0.69 8.29 16.20
N VAL A 412 -1.22 8.64 17.37
CA VAL A 412 -1.47 10.01 17.80
C VAL A 412 -1.00 10.17 19.24
N LYS A 413 -0.15 11.17 19.50
CA LYS A 413 0.33 11.50 20.85
C LYS A 413 -0.85 11.80 21.77
N GLY A 414 -0.90 11.14 22.93
CA GLY A 414 -1.96 11.27 23.92
C GLY A 414 -3.11 10.27 23.76
N ALA A 415 -3.52 9.94 22.53
CA ALA A 415 -4.54 8.92 22.26
C ALA A 415 -3.97 7.50 22.28
N GLY A 416 -3.03 7.18 21.38
CA GLY A 416 -2.48 5.83 21.25
C GLY A 416 -2.12 5.44 19.82
N PHE A 417 -2.10 4.13 19.55
CA PHE A 417 -1.83 3.54 18.23
C PHE A 417 -2.95 2.60 17.80
N VAL A 418 -3.21 2.58 16.49
CA VAL A 418 -4.21 1.73 15.83
C VAL A 418 -3.58 0.95 14.68
N ILE A 419 -4.14 -0.21 14.38
CA ILE A 419 -3.76 -1.06 13.25
C ILE A 419 -5.02 -1.62 12.57
N THR A 420 -5.05 -1.57 11.23
CA THR A 420 -6.06 -2.26 10.40
C THR A 420 -5.41 -3.14 9.37
N TRP A 421 -6.02 -4.28 9.03
CA TRP A 421 -5.58 -5.19 7.98
C TRP A 421 -6.77 -5.92 7.36
N GLN A 422 -6.58 -6.55 6.19
CA GLN A 422 -7.55 -7.54 5.68
C GLN A 422 -7.13 -8.95 6.10
N GLU A 423 -8.08 -9.84 6.37
CA GLU A 423 -7.84 -11.29 6.46
C GLU A 423 -8.78 -12.06 5.53
N ASP A 424 -8.20 -12.96 4.73
CA ASP A 424 -8.94 -13.89 3.87
C ASP A 424 -9.03 -15.26 4.59
N PRO A 425 -10.23 -15.81 4.84
CA PRO A 425 -10.38 -17.06 5.60
C PRO A 425 -9.98 -18.33 4.84
N ASP A 426 -9.98 -18.30 3.51
CA ASP A 426 -9.61 -19.44 2.66
C ASP A 426 -8.19 -19.29 2.06
N GLY A 427 -7.54 -18.14 2.29
CA GLY A 427 -6.16 -17.83 1.91
C GLY A 427 -6.08 -16.75 0.85
N LEU A 428 -4.99 -15.97 0.84
CA LEU A 428 -4.83 -14.91 -0.16
C LEU A 428 -4.84 -15.49 -1.57
N ARG A 429 -5.51 -14.80 -2.51
CA ARG A 429 -5.54 -15.17 -3.93
C ARG A 429 -4.47 -14.46 -4.76
N PRO A 430 -3.88 -15.13 -5.77
CA PRO A 430 -3.02 -14.49 -6.74
C PRO A 430 -3.82 -13.45 -7.55
N GLY A 431 -3.22 -12.27 -7.74
CA GLY A 431 -3.77 -11.28 -8.67
C GLY A 431 -3.44 -11.68 -10.12
N GLN A 432 -4.37 -11.46 -11.05
CA GLN A 432 -4.20 -11.77 -12.47
C GLN A 432 -3.30 -10.75 -13.24
N GLY A 433 -2.25 -10.23 -12.62
CA GLY A 433 -1.14 -9.50 -13.25
C GLY A 433 -1.38 -8.13 -13.90
N GLU A 434 -2.59 -7.80 -14.38
CA GLU A 434 -2.80 -6.63 -15.26
C GLU A 434 -3.02 -5.29 -14.54
N GLY A 435 -2.09 -4.90 -13.66
CA GLY A 435 -2.02 -3.53 -13.16
C GLY A 435 -0.99 -3.30 -12.06
N PRO A 436 -0.66 -2.03 -11.77
CA PRO A 436 0.56 -1.66 -11.05
C PRO A 436 0.65 -2.19 -9.64
N GLY A 437 1.82 -2.68 -9.26
CA GLY A 437 2.02 -3.44 -8.04
C GLY A 437 1.62 -4.89 -8.29
N GLU A 438 2.64 -5.74 -8.29
CA GLU A 438 2.65 -7.15 -8.68
C GLU A 438 1.68 -8.04 -7.87
N GLY A 439 1.86 -9.36 -7.95
CA GLY A 439 0.98 -10.37 -7.35
C GLY A 439 0.61 -10.09 -5.89
N TRP A 440 -0.49 -10.71 -5.43
CA TRP A 440 -0.92 -10.66 -4.01
C TRP A 440 -1.43 -9.30 -3.53
N SER A 441 -1.63 -8.33 -4.42
CA SER A 441 -2.04 -6.98 -4.05
C SER A 441 -3.42 -6.83 -3.38
N GLY A 442 -4.20 -7.90 -3.17
CA GLY A 442 -5.58 -7.89 -2.63
C GLY A 442 -6.66 -7.52 -3.65
N ALA A 443 -6.34 -7.59 -4.95
CA ALA A 443 -7.27 -7.23 -6.03
C ALA A 443 -8.47 -8.18 -6.14
N VAL A 444 -8.28 -9.44 -5.76
CA VAL A 444 -9.31 -10.49 -5.62
C VAL A 444 -9.14 -11.10 -4.23
N ALA A 445 -10.24 -11.53 -3.62
CA ALA A 445 -10.29 -12.22 -2.33
C ALA A 445 -11.45 -13.22 -2.32
N HIS A 446 -11.52 -14.11 -1.34
CA HIS A 446 -12.67 -14.98 -1.11
C HIS A 446 -13.87 -14.21 -0.53
N ASP A 447 -15.06 -14.81 -0.59
CA ASP A 447 -16.16 -14.38 0.27
C ASP A 447 -15.76 -14.46 1.74
N LYS A 448 -16.34 -13.61 2.60
CA LYS A 448 -16.03 -13.51 4.04
C LYS A 448 -14.64 -12.98 4.38
N THR A 449 -13.91 -12.45 3.40
CA THR A 449 -12.70 -11.65 3.65
C THR A 449 -13.13 -10.35 4.33
N ASP A 450 -12.49 -9.98 5.44
CA ASP A 450 -12.90 -8.81 6.24
C ASP A 450 -11.73 -7.91 6.60
N VAL A 451 -12.05 -6.65 6.88
CA VAL A 451 -11.15 -5.72 7.55
C VAL A 451 -11.23 -5.95 9.07
N TRP A 452 -10.06 -6.03 9.69
CA TRP A 452 -9.85 -6.18 11.12
C TRP A 452 -9.25 -4.92 11.72
N TYR A 453 -9.48 -4.72 13.02
CA TYR A 453 -9.05 -3.57 13.79
C TYR A 453 -8.48 -4.00 15.15
N SER A 454 -7.42 -3.34 15.59
CA SER A 454 -6.88 -3.44 16.96
C SER A 454 -6.22 -2.11 17.36
N PHE A 455 -6.10 -1.85 18.65
CA PHE A 455 -5.55 -0.61 19.20
C PHE A 455 -4.82 -0.83 20.53
N VAL A 456 -4.02 0.17 20.92
CA VAL A 456 -3.42 0.28 22.26
C VAL A 456 -3.43 1.75 22.70
N PRO A 457 -4.04 2.11 23.84
CA PRO A 457 -4.02 3.48 24.36
C PRO A 457 -2.62 3.95 24.77
N TRP A 458 -2.39 5.26 24.69
CA TRP A 458 -1.09 5.89 24.94
C TRP A 458 -0.50 5.56 26.32
N GLU A 459 -1.31 5.60 27.37
CA GLU A 459 -0.87 5.39 28.76
C GLU A 459 -0.35 3.96 29.04
N TYR A 460 -0.76 2.97 28.24
CA TYR A 460 -0.37 1.56 28.42
C TYR A 460 0.80 1.13 27.52
N PHE A 461 1.23 1.99 26.58
CA PHE A 461 2.22 1.64 25.56
C PHE A 461 3.57 1.19 26.16
N ASP A 462 4.03 1.93 27.17
CA ASP A 462 5.35 1.78 27.82
C ASP A 462 5.36 0.77 28.98
N LEU A 463 4.24 0.08 29.26
CA LEU A 463 4.14 -0.86 30.37
C LEU A 463 4.66 -2.24 29.97
N VAL A 464 5.69 -2.69 30.67
CA VAL A 464 6.40 -3.96 30.40
C VAL A 464 6.35 -4.89 31.62
N GLU A 465 6.49 -6.19 31.35
CA GLU A 465 6.44 -7.22 32.39
C GLU A 465 7.62 -7.09 33.36
N ASN A 466 7.35 -7.33 34.65
CA ASN A 466 8.40 -7.49 35.64
C ASN A 466 8.93 -8.94 35.59
N PRO A 467 10.21 -9.19 35.27
CA PRO A 467 10.75 -10.56 35.20
C PRO A 467 10.71 -11.33 36.53
N ASP A 468 10.64 -10.64 37.67
CA ASP A 468 10.50 -11.26 38.99
C ASP A 468 9.03 -11.60 39.36
N ASP A 469 8.04 -11.01 38.66
CA ASP A 469 6.60 -11.19 38.92
C ASP A 469 5.75 -10.87 37.66
N VAL A 470 5.76 -11.79 36.69
CA VAL A 470 5.15 -11.63 35.34
C VAL A 470 3.65 -11.33 35.38
N ALA A 471 2.94 -11.87 36.37
CA ALA A 471 1.50 -11.64 36.62
C ALA A 471 1.23 -10.63 37.75
N GLY A 472 2.27 -9.92 38.21
CA GLY A 472 2.19 -8.86 39.21
C GLY A 472 2.00 -7.48 38.60
N GLU A 473 2.37 -6.44 39.34
CA GLU A 473 2.31 -5.05 38.86
C GLU A 473 3.31 -4.81 37.70
N PRO A 474 2.91 -4.09 36.63
CA PRO A 474 3.82 -3.71 35.56
C PRO A 474 4.91 -2.75 36.04
N VAL A 475 5.99 -2.64 35.25
CA VAL A 475 6.96 -1.55 35.36
C VAL A 475 6.92 -0.70 34.09
N ASN A 476 7.22 0.59 34.20
CA ASN A 476 7.47 1.41 33.02
C ASN A 476 8.80 0.98 32.38
N ILE A 477 8.89 1.02 31.05
CA ILE A 477 10.07 0.62 30.29
C ILE A 477 11.37 1.32 30.73
N VAL A 478 11.29 2.57 31.24
CA VAL A 478 12.44 3.32 31.76
C VAL A 478 13.05 2.73 33.04
N ASP A 479 12.25 2.01 33.83
CA ASP A 479 12.66 1.37 35.09
C ASP A 479 13.05 -0.11 34.91
N HIS A 480 12.91 -0.68 33.70
CA HIS A 480 13.18 -2.09 33.43
C HIS A 480 14.69 -2.39 33.30
N ASP A 481 15.19 -3.46 33.96
CA ASP A 481 16.58 -3.93 33.80
C ASP A 481 16.82 -4.62 32.44
N LEU A 482 17.14 -3.82 31.43
CA LEU A 482 17.45 -4.30 30.08
C LEU A 482 18.70 -5.20 30.01
N THR A 483 19.58 -5.20 31.03
CA THR A 483 20.79 -6.05 31.05
C THR A 483 20.45 -7.53 31.26
N VAL A 484 19.23 -7.82 31.72
CA VAL A 484 18.71 -9.18 31.93
C VAL A 484 17.82 -9.63 30.76
N SER A 485 16.99 -8.74 30.20
CA SER A 485 16.03 -9.10 29.16
C SER A 485 16.51 -8.89 27.72
N GLY A 486 17.39 -7.92 27.48
CA GLY A 486 17.75 -7.43 26.14
C GLY A 486 16.62 -6.65 25.45
N ARG A 487 15.46 -7.30 25.28
CA ARG A 487 14.18 -6.69 24.89
C ARG A 487 13.12 -7.06 25.95
N PRO A 488 12.44 -6.08 26.56
CA PRO A 488 11.39 -6.36 27.54
C PRO A 488 10.13 -6.92 26.86
N GLN A 489 9.33 -7.67 27.60
CA GLN A 489 8.02 -8.17 27.15
C GLN A 489 6.95 -7.13 27.50
N VAL A 490 5.99 -6.90 26.60
CA VAL A 490 4.86 -5.97 26.87
C VAL A 490 3.96 -6.53 27.97
N TYR A 491 3.47 -5.68 28.88
CA TYR A 491 2.57 -6.11 29.95
C TYR A 491 1.10 -6.02 29.53
N VAL A 492 0.69 -4.89 28.95
CA VAL A 492 -0.63 -4.70 28.35
C VAL A 492 -0.51 -5.02 26.87
N PRO A 493 -1.13 -6.11 26.37
CA PRO A 493 -1.16 -6.41 24.94
C PRO A 493 -2.03 -5.39 24.19
N MET A 494 -1.94 -5.36 22.87
CA MET A 494 -2.95 -4.70 22.03
C MET A 494 -4.31 -5.38 22.24
N ALA A 495 -5.40 -4.64 21.98
CA ALA A 495 -6.75 -5.20 22.04
C ALA A 495 -6.88 -6.45 21.16
N VAL A 496 -7.62 -7.46 21.62
CA VAL A 496 -7.91 -8.66 20.80
C VAL A 496 -8.56 -8.21 19.49
N PRO A 497 -8.07 -8.68 18.31
CA PRO A 497 -8.56 -8.23 17.02
C PRO A 497 -10.09 -8.28 16.87
N MET A 498 -10.65 -7.17 16.41
CA MET A 498 -12.09 -6.98 16.23
C MET A 498 -12.43 -6.88 14.74
N ARG A 499 -13.56 -7.45 14.34
CA ARG A 499 -14.02 -7.44 12.94
C ARG A 499 -14.73 -6.11 12.62
N LEU A 500 -14.22 -5.34 11.66
CA LEU A 500 -14.82 -4.06 11.26
C LEU A 500 -15.99 -4.24 10.29
N THR A 501 -15.85 -5.13 9.31
CA THR A 501 -16.81 -5.33 8.20
C THR A 501 -17.72 -6.55 8.40
N ASN A 502 -18.82 -6.63 7.64
CA ASN A 502 -19.87 -7.65 7.80
C ASN A 502 -19.91 -8.69 6.66
N ASN A 503 -18.77 -9.28 6.27
CA ASN A 503 -18.75 -10.18 5.10
C ASN A 503 -19.06 -11.66 5.41
N ASP A 504 -19.15 -12.06 6.68
CA ASP A 504 -19.44 -13.43 7.10
C ASP A 504 -20.75 -13.51 7.88
N LYS A 505 -21.44 -14.65 7.75
CA LYS A 505 -22.81 -14.82 8.20
C LYS A 505 -22.94 -15.63 9.46
N CYS A 506 -23.79 -15.13 10.33
CA CYS A 506 -24.37 -15.93 11.39
C CYS A 506 -25.20 -17.09 10.79
N ASN A 507 -25.04 -18.27 11.38
CA ASN A 507 -25.76 -19.47 10.95
C ASN A 507 -27.19 -19.46 11.50
N ALA A 508 -28.17 -19.29 10.61
CA ALA A 508 -29.59 -19.17 10.98
C ALA A 508 -30.17 -20.40 11.71
N ASP A 509 -29.72 -21.62 11.39
CA ASP A 509 -30.15 -22.84 12.09
C ASP A 509 -29.59 -22.93 13.53
N GLU A 510 -28.50 -22.20 13.81
CA GLU A 510 -27.79 -22.18 15.09
C GLU A 510 -28.28 -21.05 16.00
N TYR A 511 -28.45 -19.85 15.43
CA TYR A 511 -28.65 -18.59 16.16
C TYR A 511 -30.02 -17.93 15.93
N GLY A 512 -30.82 -18.39 14.95
CA GLY A 512 -32.08 -17.73 14.59
C GLY A 512 -33.17 -17.80 15.69
N PRO A 513 -34.28 -17.05 15.56
CA PRO A 513 -35.26 -16.87 16.63
C PRO A 513 -35.83 -18.18 17.21
N GLY A 514 -35.50 -18.44 18.47
CA GLY A 514 -35.94 -19.65 19.19
C GLY A 514 -35.10 -20.91 18.91
N ALA A 515 -33.98 -20.78 18.20
CA ALA A 515 -32.90 -21.76 18.22
C ALA A 515 -32.22 -21.81 19.60
N THR A 516 -31.20 -22.65 19.74
CA THR A 516 -30.35 -22.69 20.92
C THR A 516 -28.98 -23.15 20.45
N PRO A 517 -27.95 -22.28 20.48
CA PRO A 517 -26.63 -22.63 20.00
C PRO A 517 -26.08 -23.88 20.66
N SER A 518 -25.37 -24.68 19.88
CA SER A 518 -24.56 -25.79 20.37
C SER A 518 -23.50 -25.28 21.35
N PRO A 519 -23.09 -26.08 22.37
CA PRO A 519 -22.24 -25.57 23.45
C PRO A 519 -20.93 -24.91 22.99
N ASN A 520 -20.31 -25.45 21.93
CA ASN A 520 -19.06 -24.94 21.34
C ASN A 520 -19.25 -23.77 20.36
N LYS A 521 -20.44 -23.17 20.32
CA LYS A 521 -20.81 -21.98 19.54
C LYS A 521 -21.64 -20.98 20.36
N TYR A 522 -21.83 -21.24 21.66
CA TYR A 522 -22.61 -20.36 22.52
C TYR A 522 -21.95 -18.99 22.66
N PHE A 523 -20.62 -18.97 22.82
CA PHE A 523 -19.84 -17.74 22.84
C PHE A 523 -19.47 -17.33 21.40
N SER A 524 -20.26 -16.40 20.86
CA SER A 524 -20.07 -15.86 19.50
C SER A 524 -20.83 -14.54 19.39
N TYR A 525 -20.32 -13.57 18.61
CA TYR A 525 -21.06 -12.35 18.29
C TYR A 525 -22.40 -12.61 17.57
N CYS A 526 -22.61 -13.81 17.04
CA CYS A 526 -23.85 -14.21 16.40
C CYS A 526 -24.98 -14.63 17.36
N ASN A 527 -24.71 -14.79 18.66
CA ASN A 527 -25.71 -15.15 19.66
C ASN A 527 -26.23 -13.89 20.37
N GLU A 528 -27.52 -13.56 20.25
CA GLU A 528 -28.19 -12.40 20.89
C GLU A 528 -27.75 -12.19 22.35
N GLU A 529 -27.76 -13.27 23.17
CA GLU A 529 -27.44 -13.21 24.61
C GLU A 529 -25.99 -12.79 24.88
N VAL A 530 -25.07 -13.06 23.94
CA VAL A 530 -23.65 -12.70 24.04
C VAL A 530 -23.39 -11.37 23.36
N ALA A 531 -23.90 -11.15 22.14
CA ALA A 531 -23.75 -9.91 21.40
C ALA A 531 -24.19 -8.68 22.22
N THR A 532 -25.39 -8.76 22.81
CA THR A 532 -25.97 -7.67 23.60
C THR A 532 -25.26 -7.45 24.94
N ALA A 533 -24.50 -8.43 25.46
CA ALA A 533 -23.67 -8.26 26.65
C ALA A 533 -22.46 -7.34 26.39
N TYR A 534 -21.88 -7.41 25.19
CA TYR A 534 -20.83 -6.50 24.72
C TYR A 534 -21.38 -5.24 24.03
N GLY A 535 -22.70 -5.05 24.01
CA GLY A 535 -23.37 -3.91 23.38
C GLY A 535 -23.44 -3.94 21.85
N LEU A 536 -23.12 -5.08 21.22
CA LEU A 536 -23.37 -5.30 19.80
C LEU A 536 -24.86 -5.53 19.52
N GLN A 537 -25.29 -5.27 18.29
CA GLN A 537 -26.65 -5.56 17.82
C GLN A 537 -26.91 -7.07 17.66
N ASP A 538 -28.18 -7.46 17.54
CA ASP A 538 -28.53 -8.84 17.19
C ASP A 538 -28.37 -9.09 15.68
N PHE A 539 -27.32 -9.82 15.31
CA PHE A 539 -27.02 -10.18 13.92
C PHE A 539 -27.90 -11.32 13.35
N CYS A 540 -28.82 -11.89 14.13
CA CYS A 540 -29.80 -12.90 13.66
C CYS A 540 -31.23 -12.68 14.21
N ALA A 541 -31.61 -11.41 14.39
CA ALA A 541 -32.90 -10.96 14.93
C ALA A 541 -34.15 -11.52 14.20
N ASP A 542 -34.04 -11.79 12.90
CA ASP A 542 -35.01 -12.64 12.18
C ASP A 542 -34.29 -13.56 11.17
N THR A 543 -35.04 -14.44 10.51
CA THR A 543 -34.53 -15.32 9.45
C THR A 543 -35.41 -15.29 8.20
N VAL A 544 -34.79 -15.46 7.04
CA VAL A 544 -35.49 -15.55 5.74
C VAL A 544 -34.95 -16.69 4.89
N ASP A 545 -35.86 -17.48 4.31
CA ASP A 545 -35.52 -18.57 3.39
C ASP A 545 -35.21 -18.02 1.99
N ILE A 546 -33.98 -18.22 1.51
CA ILE A 546 -33.54 -17.86 0.15
C ILE A 546 -33.04 -19.08 -0.64
N PRO A 547 -33.01 -19.05 -1.98
CA PRO A 547 -32.41 -20.11 -2.79
C PRO A 547 -30.88 -20.20 -2.58
N GLN A 548 -30.41 -21.22 -1.84
CA GLN A 548 -29.00 -21.44 -1.55
C GLN A 548 -28.37 -22.53 -2.43
N GLY A 549 -27.07 -22.38 -2.69
CA GLY A 549 -26.22 -23.32 -3.44
C GLY A 549 -26.57 -23.48 -4.93
N PRO A 550 -25.80 -24.29 -5.68
CA PRO A 550 -25.99 -24.46 -7.13
C PRO A 550 -27.35 -25.04 -7.53
N GLN A 551 -28.01 -25.78 -6.64
CA GLN A 551 -29.33 -26.37 -6.87
C GLN A 551 -30.49 -25.39 -6.53
N GLY A 552 -30.20 -24.22 -5.95
CA GLY A 552 -31.20 -23.21 -5.59
C GLY A 552 -32.22 -23.68 -4.56
N THR A 553 -31.81 -24.52 -3.60
CA THR A 553 -32.71 -25.05 -2.57
C THR A 553 -33.00 -23.95 -1.54
N PRO A 554 -34.28 -23.67 -1.20
CA PRO A 554 -34.60 -22.73 -0.13
C PRO A 554 -34.01 -23.16 1.22
N GLY A 555 -33.31 -22.24 1.88
CA GLY A 555 -32.81 -22.41 3.24
C GLY A 555 -32.60 -21.07 3.94
N PRO A 556 -32.60 -21.03 5.28
CA PRO A 556 -32.62 -19.79 6.04
C PRO A 556 -31.27 -19.07 6.04
N ILE A 557 -31.31 -17.74 6.01
CA ILE A 557 -30.22 -16.84 6.40
C ILE A 557 -30.68 -15.91 7.52
N CYS A 558 -29.72 -15.39 8.30
CA CYS A 558 -29.97 -14.38 9.31
C CYS A 558 -30.28 -13.02 8.68
N VAL A 559 -31.12 -12.25 9.37
CA VAL A 559 -31.36 -10.83 9.15
C VAL A 559 -31.01 -10.12 10.46
N ASN A 560 -30.19 -9.07 10.39
CA ASN A 560 -29.78 -8.31 11.58
C ASN A 560 -30.90 -7.37 12.08
N GLU A 561 -30.65 -6.69 13.20
CA GLU A 561 -31.61 -5.76 13.82
C GLU A 561 -31.98 -4.58 12.88
N ASP A 562 -31.06 -4.14 12.03
CA ASP A 562 -31.29 -3.10 11.00
C ASP A 562 -32.12 -3.59 9.80
N GLY A 563 -32.40 -4.89 9.69
CA GLY A 563 -33.18 -5.48 8.61
C GLY A 563 -32.36 -5.86 7.36
N LEU A 564 -31.03 -5.91 7.46
CA LEU A 564 -30.10 -6.38 6.42
C LEU A 564 -29.98 -7.92 6.46
N PRO A 565 -30.37 -8.63 5.38
CA PRO A 565 -30.16 -10.08 5.24
C PRO A 565 -28.69 -10.39 4.92
N ASN A 566 -28.02 -11.18 5.77
CA ASN A 566 -26.61 -11.50 5.59
C ASN A 566 -26.42 -12.74 4.69
N VAL A 567 -26.03 -12.49 3.43
CA VAL A 567 -25.76 -13.53 2.43
C VAL A 567 -24.33 -14.11 2.56
N ALA A 568 -23.37 -13.29 3.01
CA ALA A 568 -21.93 -13.56 3.05
C ALA A 568 -21.34 -14.05 1.71
N ASN A 569 -21.51 -13.24 0.67
CA ASN A 569 -20.88 -13.43 -0.66
C ASN A 569 -19.87 -12.33 -1.01
N THR A 570 -19.73 -11.33 -0.14
CA THR A 570 -18.87 -10.15 -0.29
C THR A 570 -17.51 -10.38 0.36
N GLY A 571 -16.54 -9.50 0.10
CA GLY A 571 -15.24 -9.53 0.76
C GLY A 571 -14.56 -8.17 0.69
N SER A 572 -14.20 -7.61 1.86
CA SER A 572 -13.55 -6.32 2.00
C SER A 572 -12.01 -6.45 1.99
N THR A 573 -11.34 -5.49 1.37
CA THR A 573 -9.91 -5.55 1.03
C THR A 573 -9.30 -4.16 1.00
N ARG A 574 -7.96 -4.08 1.15
CA ARG A 574 -7.17 -2.84 1.09
C ARG A 574 -7.77 -1.70 1.93
N PRO A 575 -7.90 -1.88 3.26
CA PRO A 575 -8.20 -0.75 4.13
C PRO A 575 -7.12 0.32 3.99
N ARG A 576 -7.54 1.59 4.04
CA ARG A 576 -6.67 2.76 4.19
C ARG A 576 -7.04 3.47 5.48
N LEU A 577 -6.04 3.74 6.32
CA LEU A 577 -6.24 4.21 7.69
C LEU A 577 -5.73 5.64 7.89
N SER A 578 -6.51 6.43 8.62
CA SER A 578 -6.08 7.68 9.27
C SER A 578 -6.58 7.69 10.72
N LEU A 579 -5.81 8.34 11.60
CA LEU A 579 -6.14 8.58 12.99
C LEU A 579 -6.00 10.08 13.27
N GLN A 580 -7.00 10.71 13.89
CA GLN A 580 -7.03 12.15 14.15
C GLN A 580 -7.45 12.43 15.60
N GLY A 581 -6.52 12.93 16.42
CA GLY A 581 -6.76 13.21 17.84
C GLY A 581 -7.84 14.26 18.09
N TYR A 582 -8.59 14.08 19.19
CA TYR A 582 -9.55 15.06 19.71
C TYR A 582 -9.59 15.01 21.25
N ASP A 583 -10.18 16.04 21.86
CA ASP A 583 -10.39 16.14 23.31
C ASP A 583 -11.75 15.53 23.69
N SER A 584 -11.73 14.39 24.40
CA SER A 584 -12.95 13.61 24.68
C SER A 584 -13.80 14.15 25.83
N ASP A 585 -13.18 14.84 26.81
CA ASP A 585 -13.84 15.28 28.05
C ASP A 585 -13.89 16.81 28.24
N GLY A 586 -13.13 17.57 27.44
CA GLY A 586 -13.05 19.03 27.43
C GLY A 586 -11.95 19.62 28.30
N ASP A 587 -10.92 18.86 28.72
CA ASP A 587 -9.80 19.34 29.55
C ASP A 587 -8.66 20.01 28.77
N THR A 588 -8.74 20.04 27.43
CA THR A 588 -7.78 20.56 26.44
C THR A 588 -6.58 19.67 26.10
N LEU A 589 -6.57 18.41 26.53
CA LEU A 589 -5.61 17.39 26.10
C LEU A 589 -6.21 16.49 25.01
N VAL A 590 -5.35 15.84 24.23
CA VAL A 590 -5.78 14.77 23.31
C VAL A 590 -5.66 13.45 24.06
N ASP A 591 -6.79 12.79 24.25
CA ASP A 591 -6.96 11.54 25.01
C ASP A 591 -7.64 10.44 24.18
N SER A 592 -8.42 10.80 23.16
CA SER A 592 -8.95 9.90 22.14
C SER A 592 -8.67 10.39 20.72
N ALA A 593 -9.07 9.62 19.72
CA ALA A 593 -8.92 9.93 18.32
C ALA A 593 -10.06 9.37 17.46
N TRP A 594 -10.39 10.08 16.38
CA TRP A 594 -11.23 9.58 15.31
C TRP A 594 -10.43 8.66 14.40
N VAL A 595 -10.92 7.44 14.22
CA VAL A 595 -10.49 6.50 13.20
C VAL A 595 -11.26 6.79 11.92
N ILE A 596 -10.55 6.77 10.79
CA ILE A 596 -11.13 6.90 9.45
C ILE A 596 -10.59 5.76 8.59
N VAL A 597 -11.49 4.96 8.00
CA VAL A 597 -11.14 3.85 7.10
C VAL A 597 -11.87 3.97 5.76
N ALA A 598 -11.13 3.77 4.67
CA ALA A 598 -11.69 3.55 3.34
C ALA A 598 -11.24 2.20 2.78
N ALA A 599 -12.18 1.34 2.36
CA ALA A 599 -11.91 -0.03 1.91
C ALA A 599 -12.59 -0.35 0.57
N GLU A 600 -12.05 -1.33 -0.18
CA GLU A 600 -12.71 -1.91 -1.36
C GLU A 600 -13.49 -3.16 -0.97
N GLU A 601 -14.75 -3.30 -1.37
CA GLU A 601 -15.53 -4.53 -1.16
C GLU A 601 -16.04 -5.09 -2.49
N SER A 602 -16.00 -6.40 -2.67
CA SER A 602 -16.60 -7.07 -3.83
C SER A 602 -18.13 -6.96 -3.82
N LYS A 603 -18.76 -6.86 -4.99
CA LYS A 603 -20.22 -6.65 -5.08
C LYS A 603 -21.08 -7.84 -4.62
N GLY A 604 -20.50 -9.03 -4.39
CA GLY A 604 -21.20 -10.19 -3.80
C GLY A 604 -22.38 -10.80 -4.59
N LEU A 605 -22.60 -10.41 -5.86
CA LEU A 605 -23.79 -10.81 -6.61
C LEU A 605 -23.82 -12.30 -7.01
N GLY A 606 -22.68 -13.01 -6.91
CA GLY A 606 -22.60 -14.47 -6.96
C GLY A 606 -23.28 -15.10 -8.18
N ARG A 607 -24.43 -15.75 -7.98
CA ARG A 607 -25.21 -16.43 -9.04
C ARG A 607 -25.98 -15.48 -9.97
N TYR A 608 -26.06 -14.19 -9.65
CA TYR A 608 -26.81 -13.22 -10.44
C TYR A 608 -25.87 -12.56 -11.45
N GLN A 609 -26.24 -12.69 -12.72
CA GLN A 609 -25.38 -12.38 -13.85
C GLN A 609 -25.95 -11.25 -14.68
N PHE A 610 -25.04 -10.54 -15.35
CA PHE A 610 -25.36 -9.35 -16.11
C PHE A 610 -24.74 -9.44 -17.50
N LEU A 611 -25.49 -8.98 -18.49
CA LEU A 611 -24.93 -8.62 -19.79
C LEU A 611 -24.05 -7.37 -19.65
N PRO A 612 -23.18 -7.07 -20.64
CA PRO A 612 -22.36 -5.84 -20.63
C PRO A 612 -23.18 -4.53 -20.68
N ASP A 613 -24.50 -4.61 -20.86
CA ASP A 613 -25.45 -3.49 -20.81
C ASP A 613 -26.24 -3.45 -19.49
N GLY A 614 -25.71 -4.02 -18.41
CA GLY A 614 -26.32 -4.02 -17.08
C GLY A 614 -27.64 -4.81 -16.97
N THR A 615 -28.12 -5.44 -18.05
CA THR A 615 -29.36 -6.22 -18.01
C THR A 615 -29.13 -7.56 -17.28
N PRO A 616 -29.96 -7.91 -16.27
CA PRO A 616 -29.93 -9.24 -15.66
C PRO A 616 -30.13 -10.36 -16.68
N CYS A 617 -29.38 -11.43 -16.54
CA CYS A 617 -29.42 -12.58 -17.44
C CYS A 617 -29.20 -13.91 -16.69
N ASP A 618 -29.42 -15.01 -17.41
CA ASP A 618 -29.38 -16.38 -16.90
C ASP A 618 -28.57 -17.24 -17.89
N ASP A 619 -27.36 -17.64 -17.49
CA ASP A 619 -26.44 -18.48 -18.28
C ASP A 619 -26.91 -19.93 -18.41
N SER A 620 -27.84 -20.38 -17.56
CA SER A 620 -28.41 -21.72 -17.62
C SER A 620 -29.44 -21.89 -18.76
N LEU A 621 -29.82 -20.80 -19.43
CA LEU A 621 -30.73 -20.84 -20.57
C LEU A 621 -30.05 -21.43 -21.83
N PRO A 622 -30.76 -22.26 -22.64
CA PRO A 622 -30.19 -22.86 -23.85
C PRO A 622 -29.70 -21.87 -24.92
N ASP A 623 -30.19 -20.63 -24.86
CA ASP A 623 -29.86 -19.52 -25.76
C ASP A 623 -29.15 -18.38 -25.00
N ALA A 624 -28.51 -18.66 -23.85
CA ALA A 624 -27.78 -17.68 -23.06
C ALA A 624 -26.71 -16.95 -23.88
N SER A 625 -26.53 -15.64 -23.61
CA SER A 625 -25.43 -14.90 -24.21
C SER A 625 -24.11 -15.39 -23.63
N PRO A 626 -23.04 -15.59 -24.43
CA PRO A 626 -21.70 -15.81 -23.90
C PRO A 626 -21.18 -14.62 -23.08
N ASP A 627 -21.81 -13.44 -23.22
CA ASP A 627 -21.49 -12.23 -22.46
C ASP A 627 -22.28 -12.13 -21.14
N CYS A 628 -23.13 -13.12 -20.83
CA CYS A 628 -23.80 -13.21 -19.53
C CYS A 628 -22.81 -13.72 -18.49
N ALA A 629 -22.45 -12.88 -17.52
CA ALA A 629 -21.50 -13.24 -16.48
C ALA A 629 -21.76 -12.45 -15.19
N ALA A 630 -21.47 -13.06 -14.04
CA ALA A 630 -21.54 -12.41 -12.73
C ALA A 630 -20.77 -11.07 -12.72
N ASP A 631 -21.30 -10.06 -12.04
CA ASP A 631 -20.60 -8.79 -11.90
C ASP A 631 -19.42 -8.97 -10.91
N ILE A 632 -18.21 -8.79 -11.42
CA ILE A 632 -16.94 -9.02 -10.70
C ILE A 632 -16.29 -7.71 -10.23
N GLY A 633 -17.11 -6.66 -10.06
CA GLY A 633 -16.67 -5.36 -9.57
C GLY A 633 -16.43 -5.25 -8.07
N LYS A 634 -15.91 -4.09 -7.68
CA LYS A 634 -15.83 -3.63 -6.30
C LYS A 634 -16.45 -2.24 -6.15
N ASN A 635 -16.90 -1.94 -4.94
CA ASN A 635 -17.34 -0.62 -4.48
C ASN A 635 -16.37 -0.05 -3.45
N GLN A 636 -16.47 1.26 -3.20
CA GLN A 636 -15.68 1.96 -2.18
C GLN A 636 -16.54 2.28 -0.96
N TRP A 637 -16.12 1.73 0.18
CA TRP A 637 -16.82 1.85 1.45
C TRP A 637 -16.02 2.69 2.44
N TYR A 638 -16.73 3.45 3.25
CA TYR A 638 -16.20 4.41 4.21
C TYR A 638 -16.75 4.16 5.61
N PHE A 639 -15.85 4.24 6.59
CA PHE A 639 -16.13 4.06 8.01
C PHE A 639 -15.43 5.17 8.80
N SER A 640 -16.09 5.73 9.82
CA SER A 640 -15.42 6.57 10.80
C SER A 640 -16.08 6.49 12.16
N PHE A 641 -15.25 6.28 13.18
CA PHE A 641 -15.66 5.98 14.55
C PHE A 641 -14.57 6.42 15.53
N ASP A 642 -14.90 6.52 16.81
CA ASP A 642 -13.95 6.77 17.89
C ASP A 642 -13.05 5.54 18.11
N MET A 643 -11.76 5.77 18.39
CA MET A 643 -10.73 4.72 18.58
C MET A 643 -11.15 3.62 19.58
N GLY A 644 -11.98 3.96 20.56
CA GLY A 644 -12.44 3.05 21.59
C GLY A 644 -11.62 3.14 22.87
N ASP A 645 -12.29 2.81 23.96
CA ASP A 645 -11.73 2.67 25.31
C ASP A 645 -11.57 1.17 25.62
N PRO A 646 -10.56 0.73 26.39
CA PRO A 646 -10.51 -0.63 26.93
C PRO A 646 -11.81 -1.07 27.61
N GLN A 647 -12.46 -0.19 28.37
CA GLN A 647 -13.82 -0.33 28.92
C GLN A 647 -14.85 -0.04 27.82
N SER A 648 -14.86 -0.85 26.75
CA SER A 648 -15.72 -0.62 25.59
C SER A 648 -17.22 -0.55 25.95
N SER A 649 -17.66 -1.19 27.03
CA SER A 649 -19.02 -1.08 27.59
C SER A 649 -19.41 0.34 28.04
N ALA A 650 -18.43 1.20 28.35
CA ALA A 650 -18.67 2.60 28.71
C ALA A 650 -19.13 3.45 27.51
N THR A 651 -18.64 3.14 26.31
CA THR A 651 -18.98 3.82 25.04
C THR A 651 -19.85 2.97 24.12
N ALA A 652 -20.20 1.74 24.49
CA ALA A 652 -20.91 0.77 23.64
C ALA A 652 -22.27 1.25 23.12
N ALA A 653 -22.93 2.21 23.79
CA ALA A 653 -24.20 2.80 23.37
C ALA A 653 -24.06 4.11 22.58
N GLU A 654 -22.84 4.62 22.37
CA GLU A 654 -22.59 5.83 21.58
C GLU A 654 -22.54 5.49 20.09
N PRO A 655 -23.35 6.12 19.22
CA PRO A 655 -23.43 5.75 17.80
C PRO A 655 -22.11 5.84 17.02
N ASN A 656 -21.23 6.78 17.41
CA ASN A 656 -19.90 6.91 16.80
C ASN A 656 -18.81 6.15 17.57
N GLY A 657 -19.15 5.44 18.65
CA GLY A 657 -18.21 4.61 19.41
C GLY A 657 -17.79 3.36 18.64
N LEU A 658 -16.63 2.79 18.99
CA LEU A 658 -16.07 1.60 18.37
C LEU A 658 -17.11 0.46 18.19
N VAL A 659 -17.80 0.08 19.27
CA VAL A 659 -18.71 -1.08 19.30
C VAL A 659 -19.83 -0.99 18.26
N GLN A 660 -20.46 0.19 18.10
CA GLN A 660 -21.53 0.40 17.12
C GLN A 660 -21.05 0.38 15.66
N ASN A 661 -19.73 0.41 15.46
CA ASN A 661 -19.08 0.43 14.15
C ASN A 661 -18.30 -0.87 13.85
N LEU A 662 -18.38 -1.89 14.71
CA LEU A 662 -17.90 -3.25 14.44
C LEU A 662 -18.95 -4.06 13.67
N VAL A 663 -18.48 -5.00 12.84
CA VAL A 663 -19.32 -5.83 11.93
C VAL A 663 -20.33 -4.98 11.16
N ASN A 664 -19.87 -3.83 10.66
CA ASN A 664 -20.71 -2.80 10.07
C ASN A 664 -20.74 -2.92 8.54
N GLN A 665 -21.84 -2.51 7.90
CA GLN A 665 -21.96 -2.47 6.44
C GLN A 665 -21.13 -1.33 5.81
N GLY A 666 -20.86 -0.26 6.58
CA GLY A 666 -20.22 0.96 6.11
C GLY A 666 -21.12 1.79 5.20
N ASN A 667 -20.53 2.82 4.57
CA ASN A 667 -21.23 3.69 3.62
C ASN A 667 -20.54 3.78 2.26
N MET A 668 -21.31 3.67 1.16
CA MET A 668 -20.78 3.60 -0.20
C MET A 668 -20.51 5.01 -0.80
N LEU A 669 -19.28 5.24 -1.26
CA LEU A 669 -18.82 6.54 -1.78
C LEU A 669 -19.10 6.76 -3.28
N ASN A 670 -19.05 5.68 -4.07
CA ASN A 670 -19.19 5.74 -5.53
C ASN A 670 -20.66 5.86 -5.97
N GLN A 671 -20.87 6.63 -7.03
CA GLN A 671 -22.18 6.89 -7.64
C GLN A 671 -22.73 5.61 -8.31
N PRO A 672 -24.06 5.42 -8.40
CA PRO A 672 -24.67 4.49 -9.35
C PRO A 672 -24.14 4.67 -10.78
N GLU A 673 -24.03 3.58 -11.53
CA GLU A 673 -23.52 3.60 -12.91
C GLU A 673 -24.52 4.25 -13.86
N VAL A 674 -24.02 5.20 -14.65
CA VAL A 674 -24.74 5.85 -15.75
C VAL A 674 -24.57 5.05 -17.04
N TYR A 675 -25.67 4.66 -17.67
CA TYR A 675 -25.62 3.98 -18.96
C TYR A 675 -25.25 4.95 -20.09
N TRP A 676 -24.06 4.76 -20.65
CA TRP A 676 -23.45 5.63 -21.67
C TRP A 676 -24.31 5.87 -22.92
N GLN A 677 -25.20 4.94 -23.30
CA GLN A 677 -26.08 5.13 -24.47
C GLN A 677 -27.32 5.99 -24.20
N THR A 678 -27.66 6.24 -22.94
CA THR A 678 -28.86 6.99 -22.56
C THR A 678 -28.58 8.21 -21.69
N GLY A 679 -27.44 8.27 -21.00
CA GLY A 679 -27.11 9.36 -20.07
C GLY A 679 -27.99 9.37 -18.83
N GLU A 680 -28.42 8.19 -18.40
CA GLU A 680 -29.33 7.96 -17.27
C GLU A 680 -28.79 6.76 -16.49
N PHE A 681 -29.08 6.67 -15.20
CA PHE A 681 -28.72 5.49 -14.41
C PHE A 681 -29.33 4.21 -14.98
N TYR A 682 -28.63 3.09 -14.80
CA TYR A 682 -29.24 1.78 -15.04
C TYR A 682 -30.49 1.59 -14.16
N PRO A 683 -31.50 0.83 -14.63
CA PRO A 683 -32.65 0.49 -13.83
C PRO A 683 -32.24 -0.16 -12.51
N VAL A 684 -32.80 0.32 -11.41
CA VAL A 684 -32.62 -0.28 -10.09
C VAL A 684 -33.20 -1.69 -10.07
N ILE A 685 -32.54 -2.61 -9.36
CA ILE A 685 -32.95 -4.00 -9.25
C ILE A 685 -33.40 -4.24 -7.81
N ASN A 686 -34.64 -4.67 -7.64
CA ASN A 686 -35.12 -5.08 -6.33
C ASN A 686 -34.67 -6.51 -6.04
N THR A 687 -34.24 -6.79 -4.80
CA THR A 687 -33.76 -8.11 -4.40
C THR A 687 -34.82 -9.22 -4.51
N SER A 688 -36.11 -8.88 -4.66
CA SER A 688 -37.20 -9.83 -4.99
C SER A 688 -37.07 -10.49 -6.36
N GLU A 689 -36.31 -9.88 -7.28
CA GLU A 689 -35.94 -10.49 -8.57
C GLU A 689 -34.64 -11.29 -8.48
N MET A 690 -33.96 -11.23 -7.33
CA MET A 690 -32.69 -11.90 -7.06
C MET A 690 -32.88 -13.06 -6.07
N TRP A 691 -32.59 -12.84 -4.78
CA TRP A 691 -32.69 -13.84 -3.71
C TRP A 691 -34.13 -14.02 -3.17
N ASP A 692 -34.96 -12.99 -3.30
CA ASP A 692 -36.26 -12.82 -2.64
C ASP A 692 -36.21 -12.95 -1.10
N PHE A 693 -35.76 -11.87 -0.45
CA PHE A 693 -35.77 -11.70 1.00
C PHE A 693 -37.17 -11.42 1.59
N GLY A 694 -38.25 -11.69 0.84
CA GLY A 694 -39.64 -11.51 1.29
C GLY A 694 -39.97 -10.07 1.72
N THR A 695 -40.11 -9.85 3.03
CA THR A 695 -40.37 -8.51 3.61
C THR A 695 -39.12 -7.65 3.74
N TYR A 696 -37.93 -8.26 3.69
CA TYR A 696 -36.63 -7.60 3.77
C TYR A 696 -36.04 -7.31 2.39
N ASN A 697 -36.89 -7.24 1.36
CA ASN A 697 -36.44 -6.89 0.02
C ASN A 697 -36.18 -5.39 -0.11
N PHE A 698 -35.02 -5.03 -0.66
CA PHE A 698 -34.58 -3.66 -0.89
C PHE A 698 -34.09 -3.48 -2.34
N ASP A 699 -33.77 -2.24 -2.68
CA ASP A 699 -33.36 -1.84 -4.02
C ASP A 699 -31.83 -1.75 -4.10
N LEU A 700 -31.23 -2.35 -5.12
CA LEU A 700 -29.80 -2.33 -5.42
C LEU A 700 -29.54 -1.56 -6.71
N TYR A 701 -28.55 -0.67 -6.67
CA TYR A 701 -28.11 0.11 -7.82
C TYR A 701 -26.86 -0.53 -8.45
N ASN A 702 -26.87 -0.67 -9.78
CA ASN A 702 -25.66 -0.99 -10.53
C ASN A 702 -24.63 0.13 -10.35
N THR A 703 -23.35 -0.21 -10.39
CA THR A 703 -22.21 0.65 -10.00
C THR A 703 -21.00 0.35 -10.88
N GLU A 704 -20.22 1.38 -11.25
CA GLU A 704 -18.93 1.16 -11.91
C GLU A 704 -17.94 0.50 -10.95
N ILE A 705 -16.85 -0.05 -11.48
CA ILE A 705 -15.82 -0.67 -10.63
C ILE A 705 -14.98 0.43 -9.99
N ALA A 706 -15.19 0.63 -8.69
CA ALA A 706 -14.49 1.59 -7.87
C ALA A 706 -13.49 0.87 -6.94
N ARG A 707 -12.19 1.18 -7.06
CA ARG A 707 -11.09 0.46 -6.40
C ARG A 707 -9.85 1.33 -6.19
N ARG A 708 -8.88 0.82 -5.43
CA ARG A 708 -7.62 1.47 -5.02
C ARG A 708 -7.89 2.77 -4.27
N SER A 709 -8.49 2.67 -3.08
CA SER A 709 -8.71 3.82 -2.19
C SER A 709 -7.40 4.53 -1.84
N SER A 710 -7.48 5.85 -1.76
CA SER A 710 -6.44 6.75 -1.24
C SER A 710 -7.12 7.85 -0.43
N LEU A 711 -6.69 8.02 0.82
CA LEU A 711 -7.39 8.78 1.85
C LEU A 711 -6.50 9.94 2.33
N LEU A 712 -7.00 11.16 2.14
CA LEU A 712 -6.36 12.41 2.56
C LEU A 712 -7.14 12.94 3.76
N VAL A 713 -6.51 13.13 4.91
CA VAL A 713 -7.18 13.65 6.13
C VAL A 713 -6.29 14.68 6.82
N GLN A 714 -6.89 15.68 7.46
CA GLN A 714 -6.21 16.63 8.32
C GLN A 714 -6.90 16.79 9.67
N PRO A 715 -6.19 17.26 10.71
CA PRO A 715 -6.79 17.52 12.02
C PRO A 715 -7.94 18.55 11.98
N ILE A 716 -8.89 18.39 12.90
CA ILE A 716 -10.04 19.30 13.10
C ILE A 716 -9.58 20.76 13.21
N SER A 717 -8.45 21.00 13.89
CA SER A 717 -7.87 22.34 14.06
C SER A 717 -7.46 23.02 12.76
N LYS A 718 -7.07 22.28 11.71
CA LYS A 718 -6.80 22.87 10.38
C LYS A 718 -8.10 23.21 9.65
N ALA A 719 -9.11 22.33 9.71
CA ALA A 719 -10.42 22.55 9.11
C ALA A 719 -11.18 23.74 9.74
N VAL A 720 -11.11 23.91 11.07
CA VAL A 720 -11.70 25.07 11.78
C VAL A 720 -11.08 26.41 11.35
N ASN A 721 -9.81 26.40 10.94
CA ASN A 721 -9.08 27.59 10.51
C ASN A 721 -9.11 27.80 8.98
N SER A 722 -9.70 26.88 8.21
CA SER A 722 -9.83 27.00 6.75
C SER A 722 -11.17 27.60 6.35
N ALA A 723 -11.26 28.15 5.14
CA ALA A 723 -12.48 28.76 4.61
C ALA A 723 -13.46 27.72 4.04
N SER A 724 -12.96 26.58 3.55
CA SER A 724 -13.77 25.47 3.03
C SER A 724 -14.27 24.51 4.11
N GLY A 725 -13.59 24.44 5.26
CA GLY A 725 -13.86 23.45 6.31
C GLY A 725 -13.49 22.01 5.92
N ILE A 726 -12.73 21.77 4.84
CA ILE A 726 -12.39 20.41 4.39
C ILE A 726 -11.70 19.60 5.50
N LEU A 727 -12.17 18.40 5.78
CA LEU A 727 -11.62 17.48 6.80
C LEU A 727 -10.94 16.27 6.17
N ALA A 728 -11.60 15.68 5.17
CA ALA A 728 -11.08 14.52 4.46
C ALA A 728 -11.48 14.53 2.98
N ILE A 729 -10.62 13.96 2.16
CA ILE A 729 -10.92 13.58 0.78
C ILE A 729 -10.65 12.08 0.65
N SER A 730 -11.69 11.31 0.30
CA SER A 730 -11.55 9.92 -0.11
C SER A 730 -11.55 9.86 -1.64
N SER A 731 -10.50 9.28 -2.21
CA SER A 731 -10.29 9.16 -3.65
C SER A 731 -10.10 7.70 -4.06
N TRP A 732 -10.44 7.37 -5.30
CA TRP A 732 -10.37 6.02 -5.85
C TRP A 732 -10.24 6.03 -7.37
N LYS A 733 -9.90 4.87 -7.95
CA LYS A 733 -9.91 4.61 -9.39
C LYS A 733 -11.25 4.00 -9.80
N GLN A 734 -11.94 4.60 -10.78
CA GLN A 734 -13.28 4.17 -11.24
C GLN A 734 -13.33 3.90 -12.75
N GLY A 735 -13.98 2.81 -13.18
CA GLY A 735 -14.22 2.54 -14.60
C GLY A 735 -15.26 1.45 -14.86
N ALA A 736 -15.94 1.52 -16.01
CA ALA A 736 -16.95 0.54 -16.43
C ALA A 736 -16.37 -0.82 -16.86
N MET A 737 -15.07 -0.92 -17.18
CA MET A 737 -14.47 -2.19 -17.65
C MET A 737 -13.98 -3.07 -16.49
N ARG A 738 -14.39 -4.34 -16.53
CA ARG A 738 -14.13 -5.39 -15.52
C ARG A 738 -12.68 -5.41 -14.98
N GLN A 739 -11.68 -5.50 -15.85
CA GLN A 739 -10.26 -5.57 -15.48
C GLN A 739 -9.37 -4.96 -16.57
N GLY A 740 -8.18 -4.45 -16.20
CA GLY A 740 -7.14 -3.94 -17.11
C GLY A 740 -7.50 -2.71 -17.98
N GLY A 741 -8.77 -2.30 -17.99
CA GLY A 741 -9.33 -1.31 -18.92
C GLY A 741 -9.26 0.15 -18.47
N PRO A 742 -10.01 1.03 -19.17
CA PRO A 742 -9.99 2.47 -18.93
C PRO A 742 -10.60 2.76 -17.56
N ALA A 743 -10.05 3.78 -16.88
CA ALA A 743 -10.53 4.20 -15.57
C ALA A 743 -9.83 5.47 -15.07
N ASP A 744 -10.64 6.34 -14.47
CA ASP A 744 -10.31 7.67 -13.96
C ASP A 744 -10.04 7.70 -12.45
N VAL A 745 -9.48 8.81 -11.95
CA VAL A 745 -9.37 9.15 -10.53
C VAL A 745 -10.57 9.99 -10.11
N MET A 746 -11.37 9.45 -9.20
CA MET A 746 -12.57 10.08 -8.63
C MET A 746 -12.33 10.43 -7.17
N PHE A 747 -13.01 11.45 -6.62
CA PHE A 747 -13.03 11.70 -5.18
C PHE A 747 -14.33 12.30 -4.63
N ARG A 748 -14.48 12.21 -3.29
CA ARG A 748 -15.51 12.87 -2.46
C ARG A 748 -14.85 13.68 -1.35
N ARG A 749 -15.51 14.78 -0.96
CA ARG A 749 -15.11 15.68 0.13
C ARG A 749 -16.00 15.46 1.34
N ILE A 750 -15.39 15.43 2.53
CA ILE A 750 -16.09 15.45 3.83
C ILE A 750 -15.69 16.75 4.53
N VAL A 751 -16.69 17.55 4.91
CA VAL A 751 -16.52 18.95 5.34
C VAL A 751 -17.04 19.14 6.76
N LEU A 752 -16.33 19.92 7.57
CA LEU A 752 -16.67 20.21 8.95
C LEU A 752 -18.03 20.94 9.05
N PRO A 753 -19.00 20.42 9.83
CA PRO A 753 -20.26 21.11 10.08
C PRO A 753 -20.06 22.49 10.74
N GLN A 754 -20.81 23.50 10.28
CA GLN A 754 -20.67 24.88 10.77
C GLN A 754 -20.98 25.07 12.27
N ASP A 755 -21.75 24.16 12.85
CA ASP A 755 -22.11 24.11 14.27
C ASP A 755 -21.48 22.93 15.01
N TYR A 756 -20.35 22.42 14.50
CA TYR A 756 -19.56 21.36 15.16
C TYR A 756 -19.24 21.68 16.62
N VAL A 757 -19.38 20.66 17.47
CA VAL A 757 -18.99 20.66 18.88
C VAL A 757 -18.21 19.37 19.13
N GLU A 758 -17.04 19.49 19.75
CA GLU A 758 -16.15 18.36 20.04
C GLU A 758 -16.79 17.36 21.04
N GLY A 759 -16.32 16.10 20.99
CA GLY A 759 -16.81 14.98 21.79
C GLY A 759 -17.45 13.85 20.98
N ILE A 760 -17.44 12.63 21.55
CA ILE A 760 -17.84 11.37 20.89
C ILE A 760 -19.23 11.37 20.23
N ALA A 761 -20.16 12.19 20.70
CA ALA A 761 -21.51 12.29 20.14
C ALA A 761 -21.54 12.94 18.73
N ASN A 762 -20.50 13.68 18.34
CA ASN A 762 -20.42 14.38 17.07
C ASN A 762 -19.13 13.98 16.34
N ASN A 763 -19.19 12.96 15.47
CA ASN A 763 -18.07 12.64 14.59
C ASN A 763 -17.96 13.67 13.45
N PRO A 764 -16.88 14.47 13.35
CA PRO A 764 -16.73 15.43 12.26
C PRO A 764 -16.41 14.74 10.92
N TYR A 765 -15.81 13.55 10.94
CA TYR A 765 -15.45 12.77 9.76
C TYR A 765 -16.56 11.80 9.30
N ALA A 766 -17.77 11.86 9.88
CA ALA A 766 -18.87 10.98 9.49
C ALA A 766 -19.24 11.11 8.00
N PHE A 767 -19.70 10.01 7.38
CA PHE A 767 -20.17 10.00 5.98
C PHE A 767 -21.33 10.97 5.74
N THR A 768 -22.16 11.23 6.76
CA THR A 768 -23.25 12.21 6.74
C THR A 768 -22.78 13.65 6.53
N ASN A 769 -21.48 13.93 6.70
CA ASN A 769 -20.83 15.21 6.39
C ASN A 769 -20.16 15.23 5.00
N MET A 770 -20.39 14.20 4.17
CA MET A 770 -19.95 14.17 2.76
C MET A 770 -20.75 15.17 1.92
N GLU A 771 -20.05 15.94 1.10
CA GLU A 771 -20.64 16.90 0.16
C GLU A 771 -21.42 16.17 -0.94
N CYS A 772 -22.76 16.23 -0.86
CA CYS A 772 -23.67 15.71 -1.89
C CYS A 772 -25.02 16.46 -1.86
N ASP A 773 -25.37 17.13 -2.97
CA ASP A 773 -26.61 17.92 -3.08
C ASP A 773 -27.89 17.05 -3.24
N SER A 774 -27.72 15.82 -3.73
CA SER A 774 -28.83 14.94 -4.14
C SER A 774 -28.55 13.50 -3.77
N PHE A 775 -29.39 12.92 -2.90
CA PHE A 775 -29.34 11.51 -2.53
C PHE A 775 -30.47 10.76 -3.25
N ILE A 776 -30.15 9.64 -3.91
CA ILE A 776 -31.14 8.77 -4.58
C ILE A 776 -31.83 7.82 -3.60
N VAL A 777 -31.15 7.51 -2.49
CA VAL A 777 -31.68 6.81 -1.31
C VAL A 777 -31.36 7.68 -0.10
N ALA A 778 -32.36 8.01 0.73
CA ALA A 778 -32.12 8.76 1.96
C ALA A 778 -31.68 7.83 3.10
N ALA A 779 -30.97 8.39 4.08
CA ALA A 779 -30.52 7.68 5.27
C ALA A 779 -31.68 6.96 5.99
N GLY A 780 -31.46 5.68 6.33
CA GLY A 780 -32.44 4.80 6.97
C GLY A 780 -33.59 4.29 6.07
N GLU A 781 -33.60 4.59 4.76
CA GLU A 781 -34.61 4.03 3.83
C GLU A 781 -34.21 2.66 3.24
N ASN A 782 -32.92 2.29 3.25
CA ASN A 782 -32.40 1.05 2.68
C ASN A 782 -31.30 0.47 3.59
N PRO A 783 -31.42 -0.78 4.07
CA PRO A 783 -30.43 -1.37 4.98
C PRO A 783 -29.05 -1.58 4.36
N TYR A 784 -28.94 -1.63 3.02
CA TYR A 784 -27.65 -1.76 2.32
C TYR A 784 -26.98 -0.39 2.06
N TYR A 785 -27.70 0.71 2.24
CA TYR A 785 -27.18 2.08 2.15
C TYR A 785 -27.59 2.88 3.40
N PRO A 786 -27.02 2.57 4.59
CA PRO A 786 -27.55 3.03 5.87
C PRO A 786 -27.61 4.56 5.99
N ASP A 787 -26.55 5.30 5.64
CA ASP A 787 -26.58 6.77 5.58
C ASP A 787 -27.01 7.33 4.20
N GLY A 788 -27.54 6.47 3.32
CA GLY A 788 -28.05 6.81 1.99
C GLY A 788 -27.02 6.66 0.86
N LEU A 789 -27.45 7.00 -0.35
CA LEU A 789 -26.64 6.88 -1.58
C LEU A 789 -26.64 8.19 -2.37
N CYS A 790 -25.45 8.74 -2.61
CA CYS A 790 -25.27 9.99 -3.35
C CYS A 790 -25.53 9.80 -4.87
N ALA A 791 -26.36 10.67 -5.43
CA ALA A 791 -26.74 10.69 -6.85
C ALA A 791 -25.87 11.61 -7.71
N GLU A 792 -25.08 12.50 -7.10
CA GLU A 792 -24.18 13.41 -7.82
C GLU A 792 -22.91 12.68 -8.31
N PRO A 793 -22.33 13.08 -9.46
CA PRO A 793 -21.00 12.64 -9.85
C PRO A 793 -19.96 12.89 -8.75
N ALA A 794 -19.04 11.94 -8.57
CA ALA A 794 -17.80 12.21 -7.84
C ALA A 794 -16.96 13.21 -8.66
N THR A 795 -16.04 13.93 -8.02
CA THR A 795 -15.18 14.85 -8.76
C THR A 795 -14.10 14.05 -9.49
N ASN A 796 -14.07 14.18 -10.81
CA ASN A 796 -13.14 13.48 -11.69
C ASN A 796 -11.88 14.31 -11.91
N LEU A 797 -10.75 13.82 -11.41
CA LEU A 797 -9.46 14.52 -11.50
C LEU A 797 -8.76 14.30 -12.84
N SER A 798 -8.90 13.12 -13.46
CA SER A 798 -8.09 12.71 -14.61
C SER A 798 -8.79 12.82 -15.96
N SER A 799 -10.13 12.98 -16.02
CA SER A 799 -10.84 13.12 -17.30
C SER A 799 -10.25 14.23 -18.18
N VAL A 800 -10.09 13.92 -19.47
CA VAL A 800 -9.76 14.86 -20.55
C VAL A 800 -10.70 14.64 -21.73
N VAL A 801 -10.78 15.62 -22.63
CA VAL A 801 -11.43 15.44 -23.93
C VAL A 801 -10.38 15.04 -24.98
N PRO A 802 -10.51 13.90 -25.67
CA PRO A 802 -9.64 13.55 -26.79
C PRO A 802 -10.02 14.34 -28.05
N ASP A 803 -9.05 15.07 -28.63
CA ASP A 803 -9.28 16.04 -29.71
C ASP A 803 -9.00 15.49 -31.11
N THR A 804 -7.81 14.92 -31.29
CA THR A 804 -7.37 14.38 -32.57
C THR A 804 -6.88 12.95 -32.42
N CYS A 805 -7.43 12.06 -33.25
CA CYS A 805 -7.20 10.63 -33.17
C CYS A 805 -6.81 10.08 -34.54
N ILE A 806 -5.98 9.04 -34.56
CA ILE A 806 -5.62 8.28 -35.76
C ILE A 806 -5.87 6.79 -35.58
N ASP A 807 -6.16 6.11 -36.69
CA ASP A 807 -6.12 4.66 -36.77
C ASP A 807 -4.68 4.19 -37.02
N THR A 808 -4.04 3.59 -36.01
CA THR A 808 -2.65 3.07 -36.06
C THR A 808 -2.41 1.98 -37.12
N SER A 809 -3.47 1.38 -37.68
CA SER A 809 -3.33 0.41 -38.78
C SER A 809 -3.24 1.05 -40.16
N THR A 810 -3.73 2.30 -40.30
CA THR A 810 -3.75 3.03 -41.58
C THR A 810 -3.03 4.38 -41.55
N ASN A 811 -2.65 4.86 -40.36
CA ASN A 811 -2.16 6.20 -40.05
C ASN A 811 -3.03 7.29 -40.69
N GLN A 812 -4.36 7.12 -40.65
CA GLN A 812 -5.34 8.11 -41.09
C GLN A 812 -6.06 8.70 -39.89
N GLN A 813 -6.35 10.00 -39.96
CA GLN A 813 -7.18 10.67 -38.96
C GLN A 813 -8.60 10.07 -38.92
N MET A 814 -9.10 9.86 -37.71
CA MET A 814 -10.46 9.39 -37.41
C MET A 814 -11.09 10.28 -36.33
N PRO A 815 -12.44 10.30 -36.20
CA PRO A 815 -13.08 10.95 -35.06
C PRO A 815 -12.60 10.34 -33.74
N CYS A 816 -12.33 11.18 -32.74
CA CYS A 816 -12.21 10.75 -31.35
C CYS A 816 -13.60 10.47 -30.74
N PRO A 817 -13.67 9.79 -29.58
CA PRO A 817 -14.91 9.65 -28.82
C PRO A 817 -15.53 11.00 -28.44
N PHE A 818 -16.85 11.04 -28.35
CA PHE A 818 -17.59 12.26 -28.02
C PHE A 818 -18.88 11.95 -27.21
N VAL A 819 -19.32 12.91 -26.41
CA VAL A 819 -20.54 12.83 -25.57
C VAL A 819 -21.56 13.91 -25.97
N ASP A 820 -22.75 13.50 -26.41
CA ASP A 820 -23.85 14.36 -26.85
C ASP A 820 -24.81 14.70 -25.70
N PHE A 821 -24.88 15.97 -25.32
CA PHE A 821 -25.85 16.50 -24.35
C PHE A 821 -27.11 17.09 -24.99
N THR A 822 -27.17 17.20 -26.32
CA THR A 822 -28.30 17.81 -27.03
C THR A 822 -29.57 16.95 -27.02
N ALA A 823 -29.45 15.68 -26.64
CA ALA A 823 -30.56 14.73 -26.48
C ALA A 823 -31.46 15.00 -25.26
N GLY A 824 -30.99 15.78 -24.28
CA GLY A 824 -31.74 16.09 -23.05
C GLY A 824 -31.74 14.96 -22.02
N SER A 825 -30.69 14.13 -22.02
CA SER A 825 -30.35 13.21 -20.92
C SER A 825 -29.69 13.94 -19.75
N THR A 826 -29.68 13.31 -18.58
CA THR A 826 -29.11 13.87 -17.35
C THR A 826 -27.58 13.93 -17.39
N PHE A 827 -26.93 12.92 -17.97
CA PHE A 827 -25.47 12.72 -17.94
C PHE A 827 -24.84 12.53 -19.35
N GLY A 828 -25.48 13.04 -20.41
CA GLY A 828 -24.94 12.97 -21.79
C GLY A 828 -24.94 11.57 -22.41
N ILE A 829 -24.79 11.48 -23.74
CA ILE A 829 -24.79 10.19 -24.47
C ILE A 829 -23.47 10.00 -25.21
N GLY A 830 -22.70 8.99 -24.84
CA GLY A 830 -21.45 8.63 -25.52
C GLY A 830 -21.69 7.99 -26.89
N ASP A 831 -20.78 8.23 -27.85
CA ASP A 831 -20.80 7.59 -29.16
C ASP A 831 -20.01 6.27 -29.24
N THR A 832 -19.14 6.06 -28.25
CA THR A 832 -18.14 4.99 -28.20
C THR A 832 -18.38 4.10 -26.98
N ASN A 833 -18.38 2.77 -27.16
CA ASN A 833 -18.58 1.82 -26.08
C ASN A 833 -17.33 1.77 -25.16
N PRO A 834 -17.43 2.11 -23.86
CA PRO A 834 -16.29 2.00 -22.92
C PRO A 834 -15.79 0.57 -22.76
N ILE A 835 -16.69 -0.40 -22.89
CA ILE A 835 -16.32 -1.82 -22.97
C ILE A 835 -15.96 -2.12 -24.44
N LEU A 836 -14.75 -1.73 -24.84
CA LEU A 836 -14.22 -1.78 -26.23
C LEU A 836 -14.00 -3.22 -26.78
N GLN A 837 -14.97 -4.12 -26.64
CA GLN A 837 -14.83 -5.56 -26.88
C GLN A 837 -14.35 -5.92 -28.30
N GLY A 838 -13.19 -6.56 -28.37
CA GLY A 838 -12.93 -7.63 -29.32
C GLY A 838 -13.11 -8.97 -28.61
N TYR A 839 -13.40 -10.04 -29.34
CA TYR A 839 -13.63 -11.39 -28.76
C TYR A 839 -12.38 -12.01 -28.07
N ILE A 840 -11.26 -11.30 -28.08
CA ILE A 840 -10.01 -11.58 -27.36
C ILE A 840 -9.46 -10.22 -26.92
N GLN A 841 -8.89 -10.10 -25.71
CA GLN A 841 -8.06 -8.94 -25.33
C GLN A 841 -6.96 -8.75 -26.37
N GLY A 842 -7.09 -7.74 -27.24
CA GLY A 842 -6.06 -7.38 -28.22
C GLY A 842 -6.50 -7.15 -29.66
N GLU A 843 -7.73 -7.53 -30.06
CA GLU A 843 -8.26 -7.17 -31.39
C GLU A 843 -9.29 -6.02 -31.34
N GLY A 844 -9.29 -5.15 -32.35
CA GLY A 844 -10.46 -4.33 -32.72
C GLY A 844 -10.32 -2.81 -32.62
N ASN A 845 -9.75 -2.26 -31.55
CA ASN A 845 -9.53 -0.81 -31.44
C ASN A 845 -8.07 -0.45 -31.76
N THR A 846 -7.87 0.25 -32.88
CA THR A 846 -6.57 0.74 -33.37
C THR A 846 -6.41 2.25 -33.17
N MET A 847 -7.33 2.91 -32.48
CA MET A 847 -7.29 4.35 -32.24
C MET A 847 -6.11 4.73 -31.32
N LYS A 848 -5.29 5.69 -31.74
CA LYS A 848 -4.33 6.43 -30.92
C LYS A 848 -4.80 7.87 -30.79
N VAL A 849 -4.80 8.41 -29.58
CA VAL A 849 -5.03 9.84 -29.32
C VAL A 849 -3.71 10.59 -29.56
N LEU A 850 -3.77 11.71 -30.27
CA LEU A 850 -2.62 12.57 -30.53
C LEU A 850 -2.63 13.81 -29.63
N THR A 851 -3.80 14.44 -29.49
CA THR A 851 -4.01 15.64 -28.65
C THR A 851 -5.26 15.51 -27.80
N TRP A 852 -5.27 16.21 -26.67
CA TRP A 852 -6.35 16.31 -25.70
C TRP A 852 -6.34 17.67 -25.01
N HIS A 853 -7.47 18.07 -24.44
CA HIS A 853 -7.58 19.23 -23.57
C HIS A 853 -8.37 18.89 -22.30
N GLN A 854 -8.21 19.71 -21.26
CA GLN A 854 -8.90 19.52 -19.99
C GLN A 854 -9.41 20.86 -19.46
N CYS A 855 -10.66 20.90 -19.05
CA CYS A 855 -11.38 22.09 -18.63
C CYS A 855 -11.95 21.95 -17.20
N PRO A 856 -12.16 23.06 -16.46
CA PRO A 856 -11.85 24.43 -16.85
C PRO A 856 -10.34 24.69 -16.87
N SER A 857 -9.89 25.49 -17.82
CA SER A 857 -8.50 25.95 -17.95
C SER A 857 -8.53 27.36 -18.53
N ASP A 858 -7.79 28.28 -17.90
CA ASP A 858 -7.62 29.66 -18.34
C ASP A 858 -6.28 29.85 -19.12
N GLY A 859 -5.59 28.74 -19.42
CA GLY A 859 -4.22 28.72 -19.94
C GLY A 859 -4.07 29.17 -21.40
N VAL A 860 -3.08 30.01 -21.66
CA VAL A 860 -2.80 30.54 -23.00
C VAL A 860 -1.60 29.81 -23.62
N ALA A 861 -1.87 28.95 -24.61
CA ALA A 861 -0.83 28.24 -25.34
C ALA A 861 0.14 29.20 -26.06
N GLN A 862 1.44 29.01 -25.83
CA GLN A 862 2.53 29.86 -26.34
C GLN A 862 2.88 29.57 -27.80
N ASP A 863 3.04 28.28 -28.15
CA ASP A 863 3.24 27.81 -29.52
C ASP A 863 2.62 26.42 -29.66
N THR A 864 1.85 26.23 -30.75
CA THR A 864 1.13 24.99 -31.08
C THR A 864 1.59 24.40 -32.41
N SER A 865 2.70 24.91 -32.97
CA SER A 865 3.17 24.56 -34.31
C SER A 865 3.81 23.17 -34.41
N GLU A 866 4.14 22.53 -33.29
CA GLU A 866 4.59 21.14 -33.22
C GLU A 866 3.44 20.12 -33.29
N LEU A 867 2.20 20.53 -33.03
CA LEU A 867 1.06 19.61 -32.99
C LEU A 867 0.77 19.01 -34.38
N GLU A 868 0.70 17.67 -34.44
CA GLU A 868 0.28 16.94 -35.63
C GLU A 868 -1.25 16.86 -35.79
N GLY A 869 -1.94 17.93 -35.40
CA GLY A 869 -3.41 18.03 -35.32
C GLY A 869 -3.92 19.47 -35.40
N ALA A 870 -5.19 19.67 -35.02
CA ALA A 870 -5.71 21.00 -34.71
C ALA A 870 -5.55 21.24 -33.21
N TYR A 871 -5.31 22.49 -32.82
CA TYR A 871 -5.32 22.92 -31.42
C TYR A 871 -6.76 23.15 -30.95
N TYR A 872 -7.03 22.74 -29.71
CA TYR A 872 -8.30 22.89 -29.00
C TYR A 872 -8.03 23.39 -27.57
N ASP A 873 -9.02 24.06 -27.01
CA ASP A 873 -9.02 24.71 -25.70
C ASP A 873 -10.47 24.83 -25.19
N CYS A 874 -10.65 25.33 -23.97
CA CYS A 874 -12.00 25.48 -23.38
C CYS A 874 -12.90 26.52 -24.09
N ASP A 875 -12.35 27.38 -24.94
CA ASP A 875 -13.10 28.31 -25.79
C ASP A 875 -13.59 27.64 -27.09
N THR A 876 -12.98 26.50 -27.46
CA THR A 876 -13.29 25.69 -28.65
C THR A 876 -13.89 24.32 -28.34
N ASP A 877 -13.92 23.89 -27.07
CA ASP A 877 -14.78 22.78 -26.63
C ASP A 877 -16.23 23.08 -27.05
N THR A 878 -16.85 22.09 -27.69
CA THR A 878 -18.22 22.20 -28.22
C THR A 878 -19.24 21.47 -27.37
N ARG A 879 -18.81 20.82 -26.28
CA ARG A 879 -19.71 20.32 -25.24
C ARG A 879 -20.47 21.49 -24.62
N THR A 880 -21.68 21.20 -24.16
CA THR A 880 -22.60 22.18 -23.57
C THR A 880 -23.18 21.70 -22.25
N ASP A 881 -22.48 20.78 -21.57
CA ASP A 881 -22.85 20.33 -20.24
C ASP A 881 -22.51 21.39 -19.18
N ASP A 882 -23.23 21.34 -18.07
CA ASP A 882 -23.02 22.23 -16.93
C ASP A 882 -21.87 21.74 -16.01
N PHE A 883 -21.14 20.69 -16.42
CA PHE A 883 -20.33 19.85 -15.52
C PHE A 883 -18.81 20.02 -15.72
N VAL A 884 -18.36 20.20 -16.97
CA VAL A 884 -16.95 20.27 -17.37
C VAL A 884 -16.17 19.00 -16.96
N ASN A 885 -14.87 18.86 -17.26
CA ASN A 885 -14.18 17.58 -17.02
C ASN A 885 -14.18 17.12 -15.54
N LEU A 886 -14.32 18.06 -14.60
CA LEU A 886 -14.36 17.79 -13.16
C LEU A 886 -15.59 16.98 -12.69
N LYS A 887 -16.63 16.81 -13.51
CA LYS A 887 -17.82 16.00 -13.20
C LYS A 887 -18.17 14.99 -14.30
N ASP A 888 -17.24 14.76 -15.24
CA ASP A 888 -17.38 13.75 -16.29
C ASP A 888 -17.47 12.33 -15.70
N GLN A 889 -18.32 11.49 -16.28
CA GLN A 889 -18.37 10.06 -15.97
C GLN A 889 -17.12 9.36 -16.51
N SER A 890 -16.67 8.27 -15.87
CA SER A 890 -15.40 7.59 -16.22
C SER A 890 -15.32 7.04 -17.64
N TRP A 891 -16.47 6.93 -18.34
CA TRP A 891 -16.55 6.49 -19.73
C TRP A 891 -16.58 7.62 -20.76
N TYR A 892 -16.59 8.90 -20.35
CA TYR A 892 -16.60 10.04 -21.30
C TYR A 892 -15.35 10.02 -22.19
N ASN A 893 -14.19 9.66 -21.61
CA ASN A 893 -13.02 9.24 -22.37
C ASN A 893 -12.82 7.71 -22.23
N PRO A 894 -13.36 6.87 -23.12
CA PRO A 894 -13.26 5.41 -23.01
C PRO A 894 -11.86 4.85 -23.36
N LEU A 895 -10.85 5.71 -23.51
CA LEU A 895 -9.52 5.37 -24.02
C LEU A 895 -8.43 5.49 -22.96
N ASP A 896 -8.53 6.39 -21.99
CA ASP A 896 -7.44 6.71 -21.09
C ASP A 896 -7.41 5.83 -19.83
N VAL A 897 -6.34 5.97 -19.06
CA VAL A 897 -6.18 5.25 -17.79
C VAL A 897 -5.28 6.01 -16.83
N ALA A 898 -5.75 6.19 -15.60
CA ALA A 898 -4.96 6.72 -14.49
C ALA A 898 -4.48 5.61 -13.53
N LYS A 899 -3.36 5.81 -12.85
CA LYS A 899 -2.81 4.94 -11.79
C LYS A 899 -2.11 5.76 -10.70
N GLY A 900 -1.79 5.12 -9.58
CA GLY A 900 -0.91 5.70 -8.55
C GLY A 900 -1.40 7.01 -7.94
N HIS A 901 -2.71 7.23 -7.80
CA HIS A 901 -3.26 8.49 -7.31
C HIS A 901 -3.05 8.65 -5.80
N ARG A 902 -2.43 9.76 -5.41
CA ARG A 902 -1.97 10.07 -4.05
C ARG A 902 -2.02 11.60 -3.86
N GLY A 903 -1.92 12.09 -2.63
CA GLY A 903 -2.00 13.53 -2.37
C GLY A 903 -2.13 13.86 -0.89
N PHE A 904 -2.26 15.14 -0.55
CA PHE A 904 -2.49 15.62 0.81
C PHE A 904 -3.40 16.86 0.85
N ILE A 905 -3.92 17.16 2.04
CA ILE A 905 -4.68 18.37 2.34
C ILE A 905 -4.02 19.16 3.47
N ASP A 906 -4.03 20.48 3.37
CA ASP A 906 -3.45 21.38 4.36
C ASP A 906 -4.17 22.74 4.41
N GLY A 907 -5.06 22.90 5.40
CA GLY A 907 -5.99 24.02 5.45
C GLY A 907 -6.98 23.94 4.28
N ASP A 908 -6.93 24.92 3.38
CA ASP A 908 -7.66 24.89 2.10
C ASP A 908 -6.82 24.39 0.91
N PHE A 909 -5.51 24.18 1.09
CA PHE A 909 -4.66 23.65 0.03
C PHE A 909 -4.90 22.15 -0.15
N VAL A 910 -5.02 21.70 -1.40
CA VAL A 910 -5.10 20.29 -1.78
C VAL A 910 -4.12 20.05 -2.92
N MET A 911 -3.23 19.06 -2.76
CA MET A 911 -2.38 18.58 -3.84
C MET A 911 -2.72 17.13 -4.14
N PHE A 912 -2.99 16.81 -5.40
CA PHE A 912 -3.09 15.45 -5.90
C PHE A 912 -2.03 15.22 -6.97
N LEU A 913 -1.42 14.03 -6.94
CA LEU A 913 -0.64 13.48 -8.03
C LEU A 913 -1.28 12.18 -8.52
N TYR A 914 -1.11 11.87 -9.80
CA TYR A 914 -1.50 10.60 -10.41
C TYR A 914 -0.74 10.40 -11.72
N ALA A 915 -0.42 9.15 -12.08
CA ALA A 915 0.16 8.87 -13.39
C ALA A 915 -0.96 8.54 -14.39
N TRP A 916 -0.94 9.11 -15.60
CA TRP A 916 -2.01 8.96 -16.60
C TRP A 916 -1.47 8.71 -18.01
N SER A 917 -2.24 7.97 -18.81
CA SER A 917 -1.95 7.67 -20.20
C SER A 917 -3.22 7.86 -21.06
N PRO A 918 -3.14 8.51 -22.24
CA PRO A 918 -4.29 8.77 -23.10
C PRO A 918 -4.85 7.53 -23.80
N ASN A 919 -4.17 6.37 -23.70
CA ASN A 919 -4.60 5.15 -24.36
C ASN A 919 -4.17 3.87 -23.61
N TRP A 920 -5.08 3.30 -22.80
CA TRP A 920 -4.81 2.11 -21.99
C TRP A 920 -4.38 0.89 -22.82
N ARG A 921 -4.88 0.74 -24.05
CA ARG A 921 -4.60 -0.42 -24.93
C ARG A 921 -3.22 -0.38 -25.54
N LEU A 922 -2.76 0.81 -25.92
CA LEU A 922 -1.42 1.03 -26.41
C LEU A 922 -0.44 1.01 -25.24
N ASN A 923 -0.81 1.58 -24.09
CA ASN A 923 -0.02 1.53 -22.86
C ASN A 923 0.25 0.08 -22.42
N ALA A 924 -0.76 -0.79 -22.39
CA ALA A 924 -0.64 -2.22 -22.04
C ALA A 924 0.20 -3.08 -23.03
N LYS A 925 0.95 -2.43 -23.94
CA LYS A 925 1.88 -3.04 -24.90
C LYS A 925 3.13 -2.18 -25.11
N GLY A 926 3.42 -1.22 -24.24
CA GLY A 926 4.56 -0.28 -24.42
C GLY A 926 4.44 0.67 -25.62
N ASN A 927 3.26 0.79 -26.24
CA ASN A 927 3.01 1.65 -27.40
C ASN A 927 2.37 3.01 -27.03
N ASP A 928 1.94 3.15 -25.78
CA ASP A 928 1.75 4.42 -25.06
C ASP A 928 2.49 4.33 -23.71
N ARG A 929 2.52 5.40 -22.92
CA ARG A 929 3.22 5.48 -21.63
C ARG A 929 2.42 6.28 -20.60
N TYR A 930 2.81 6.16 -19.34
CA TYR A 930 2.35 7.01 -18.25
C TYR A 930 3.25 8.23 -18.06
N GLU A 931 2.64 9.42 -18.00
CA GLU A 931 3.25 10.65 -17.46
C GLU A 931 2.74 10.87 -16.02
N LEU A 932 3.51 11.56 -15.18
CA LEU A 932 3.04 12.04 -13.88
C LEU A 932 2.32 13.37 -14.03
N TYR A 933 1.10 13.46 -13.48
CA TYR A 933 0.32 14.69 -13.41
C TYR A 933 0.17 15.15 -11.96
N VAL A 934 0.14 16.46 -11.77
CA VAL A 934 -0.23 17.13 -10.52
C VAL A 934 -1.45 18.04 -10.74
N ARG A 935 -2.36 18.06 -9.78
CA ARG A 935 -3.49 18.98 -9.69
C ARG A 935 -3.56 19.63 -8.31
N ARG A 936 -3.93 20.91 -8.28
CA ARG A 936 -3.88 21.76 -7.09
C ARG A 936 -5.17 22.54 -6.88
N SER A 937 -5.60 22.68 -5.63
CA SER A 937 -6.75 23.47 -5.21
C SER A 937 -6.39 24.31 -3.99
N PHE A 938 -7.02 25.48 -3.87
CA PHE A 938 -6.81 26.47 -2.80
C PHE A 938 -8.14 26.85 -2.09
N ASP A 939 -9.17 26.02 -2.28
CA ASP A 939 -10.50 26.16 -1.67
C ASP A 939 -11.06 24.80 -1.19
N GLY A 940 -10.16 23.89 -0.79
CA GLY A 940 -10.51 22.57 -0.26
C GLY A 940 -11.05 21.58 -1.29
N GLY A 941 -10.67 21.73 -2.57
CA GLY A 941 -11.06 20.85 -3.67
C GLY A 941 -12.36 21.24 -4.39
N VAL A 942 -12.80 22.51 -4.29
CA VAL A 942 -13.98 23.01 -5.04
C VAL A 942 -13.57 23.43 -6.46
N THR A 943 -12.43 24.11 -6.60
CA THR A 943 -11.87 24.52 -7.89
C THR A 943 -10.37 24.23 -7.99
N TRP A 944 -9.88 24.08 -9.22
CA TRP A 944 -8.52 23.62 -9.52
C TRP A 944 -7.78 24.71 -10.30
N LYS A 945 -6.71 25.25 -9.71
CA LYS A 945 -6.15 26.56 -10.05
C LYS A 945 -4.66 26.66 -9.74
N THR A 946 -4.01 27.62 -10.38
CA THR A 946 -2.69 28.14 -9.99
C THR A 946 -2.78 28.90 -8.66
N THR A 947 -1.62 29.19 -8.02
CA THR A 947 -1.63 29.90 -6.73
C THR A 947 -2.35 31.25 -6.84
N PRO A 948 -3.35 31.52 -5.98
CA PRO A 948 -4.05 32.80 -6.01
C PRO A 948 -3.13 33.97 -5.70
N GLY A 949 -3.35 35.12 -6.33
CA GLY A 949 -2.66 36.39 -6.00
C GLY A 949 -2.98 36.96 -4.61
N SER A 950 -3.62 36.17 -3.75
CA SER A 950 -3.78 36.34 -2.31
C SER A 950 -4.36 35.05 -1.73
N PHE A 951 -3.53 34.20 -1.15
CA PHE A 951 -3.92 32.99 -0.43
C PHE A 951 -3.48 33.09 1.04
N THR A 952 -4.26 32.57 1.98
CA THR A 952 -3.85 32.44 3.38
C THR A 952 -3.65 30.96 3.65
N ALA A 953 -2.42 30.55 3.94
CA ALA A 953 -2.09 29.15 4.15
C ALA A 953 -2.40 28.68 5.57
N SER A 954 -2.17 27.39 5.83
CA SER A 954 -2.45 26.69 7.09
C SER A 954 -1.68 27.23 8.30
N ASP A 955 -0.59 27.97 8.08
CA ASP A 955 0.20 28.68 9.09
C ASP A 955 -0.36 30.07 9.44
N GLY A 956 -1.39 30.53 8.72
CA GLY A 956 -2.00 31.86 8.87
C GLY A 956 -1.25 32.99 8.13
N ASN A 957 -0.18 32.68 7.40
CA ASN A 957 0.55 33.66 6.59
C ASN A 957 -0.13 33.87 5.22
N ALA A 958 0.08 35.06 4.65
CA ALA A 958 -0.48 35.44 3.37
C ALA A 958 0.57 35.30 2.24
N TYR A 959 0.27 34.45 1.28
CA TYR A 959 1.04 34.19 0.08
C TYR A 959 0.37 34.85 -1.14
N SER A 960 1.12 35.09 -2.20
CA SER A 960 0.64 35.70 -3.44
C SER A 960 1.30 35.06 -4.63
N GLY A 961 0.58 34.24 -5.37
CA GLY A 961 1.01 33.81 -6.70
C GLY A 961 1.08 35.01 -7.67
N ASP A 962 1.95 34.91 -8.66
CA ASP A 962 2.12 35.86 -9.76
C ASP A 962 1.69 35.27 -11.12
N GLY A 963 1.86 33.96 -11.27
CA GLY A 963 1.42 33.15 -12.42
C GLY A 963 2.25 31.88 -12.48
N THR A 964 2.09 31.09 -13.54
CA THR A 964 2.99 29.96 -13.83
C THR A 964 2.82 29.56 -15.29
N VAL A 965 3.86 28.97 -15.88
CA VAL A 965 3.82 28.38 -17.20
C VAL A 965 3.95 26.87 -17.05
N THR A 966 3.11 26.09 -17.73
CA THR A 966 3.15 24.61 -17.66
C THR A 966 3.13 24.01 -19.05
N CYS A 967 3.89 22.94 -19.26
CA CYS A 967 3.96 22.26 -20.55
C CYS A 967 3.22 20.92 -20.55
N GLU A 968 2.72 20.52 -21.71
CA GLU A 968 2.14 19.20 -21.97
C GLU A 968 2.91 18.50 -23.10
N THR A 969 3.10 17.18 -22.96
CA THR A 969 3.73 16.32 -23.96
C THR A 969 2.66 15.45 -24.63
N TYR A 970 2.32 15.81 -25.85
CA TYR A 970 1.30 15.16 -26.66
C TYR A 970 1.80 13.85 -27.30
N ARG A 971 1.12 13.33 -28.33
CA ARG A 971 1.61 12.18 -29.11
C ARG A 971 1.70 12.52 -30.61
N SER A 972 2.77 12.05 -31.23
CA SER A 972 3.02 12.10 -32.67
C SER A 972 2.31 10.97 -33.42
N THR A 973 2.16 11.13 -34.74
CA THR A 973 1.72 10.06 -35.67
C THR A 973 2.77 8.97 -35.85
N VAL A 974 3.99 9.18 -35.34
CA VAL A 974 5.06 8.19 -35.34
C VAL A 974 4.76 7.16 -34.24
N THR A 975 4.93 5.88 -34.59
CA THR A 975 4.78 4.75 -33.67
C THR A 975 5.96 3.81 -33.84
N GLN A 976 6.38 3.13 -32.76
CA GLN A 976 7.40 2.07 -32.79
C GLN A 976 8.75 2.51 -33.41
N THR A 977 9.05 3.81 -33.39
CA THR A 977 10.35 4.35 -33.77
C THR A 977 11.11 4.66 -32.49
N PRO A 978 12.19 3.94 -32.17
CA PRO A 978 12.99 4.23 -30.99
C PRO A 978 13.42 5.69 -30.98
N GLN A 979 13.25 6.36 -29.83
CA GLN A 979 13.64 7.76 -29.60
C GLN A 979 12.94 8.80 -30.51
N SER A 980 11.71 8.56 -30.99
CA SER A 980 10.89 9.66 -31.53
C SER A 980 10.64 10.72 -30.45
N THR A 981 10.86 11.99 -30.79
CA THR A 981 10.46 13.14 -29.98
C THR A 981 8.96 13.35 -30.12
N GLU A 982 8.25 13.51 -29.01
CA GLU A 982 6.83 13.85 -29.00
C GLU A 982 6.60 15.38 -29.06
N PRO A 983 5.44 15.88 -29.53
CA PRO A 983 5.15 17.32 -29.60
C PRO A 983 4.92 17.95 -28.23
N HIS A 984 5.38 19.18 -28.02
CA HIS A 984 5.18 19.93 -26.77
C HIS A 984 4.38 21.22 -26.97
N VAL A 985 3.56 21.58 -25.98
CA VAL A 985 2.88 22.88 -25.90
C VAL A 985 2.95 23.40 -24.47
N CYS A 986 3.39 24.64 -24.29
CA CYS A 986 3.40 25.31 -22.98
C CYS A 986 2.28 26.35 -22.90
N TYR A 987 1.68 26.47 -21.72
CA TYR A 987 0.49 27.26 -21.41
C TYR A 987 0.81 28.25 -20.30
N ASP A 988 0.55 29.54 -20.56
CA ASP A 988 0.72 30.64 -19.60
C ASP A 988 -0.56 30.86 -18.80
N TYR A 989 -0.44 30.91 -17.47
CA TYR A 989 -1.55 31.11 -16.54
C TYR A 989 -1.30 32.30 -15.63
N ALA A 990 -2.31 33.16 -15.49
CA ALA A 990 -2.33 34.18 -14.44
C ALA A 990 -2.59 33.54 -13.05
N ALA A 991 -2.11 34.21 -11.99
CA ALA A 991 -2.35 33.80 -10.61
C ALA A 991 -3.86 33.63 -10.27
N GLY A 992 -4.22 32.44 -9.77
CA GLY A 992 -5.59 32.06 -9.44
C GLY A 992 -6.49 31.75 -10.63
N GLY A 993 -5.93 31.64 -11.84
CA GLY A 993 -6.63 31.12 -13.02
C GLY A 993 -6.86 29.61 -12.91
N ASN A 994 -7.91 29.10 -13.56
CA ASN A 994 -8.19 27.66 -13.61
C ASN A 994 -7.03 26.93 -14.31
N GLU A 995 -6.50 25.87 -13.71
CA GLU A 995 -5.34 25.12 -14.21
C GLU A 995 -5.78 23.72 -14.65
N GLN A 996 -5.31 23.29 -15.83
CA GLN A 996 -5.38 21.87 -16.21
C GLN A 996 -4.41 21.05 -15.35
N ALA A 997 -4.50 19.72 -15.40
CA ALA A 997 -3.51 18.86 -14.78
C ALA A 997 -2.12 19.12 -15.40
N ARG A 998 -1.14 19.42 -14.56
CA ARG A 998 0.24 19.69 -14.97
C ARG A 998 0.98 18.38 -15.13
N ASN A 999 1.39 18.04 -16.35
CA ASN A 999 2.38 16.99 -16.60
C ASN A 999 3.74 17.47 -16.05
N VAL A 1000 4.32 16.76 -15.08
CA VAL A 1000 5.61 17.12 -14.45
C VAL A 1000 6.78 16.26 -14.91
N THR A 1001 6.53 15.11 -15.55
CA THR A 1001 7.60 14.22 -16.05
C THR A 1001 8.16 14.65 -17.40
N GLN A 1002 7.34 15.24 -18.27
CA GLN A 1002 7.75 15.76 -19.58
C GLN A 1002 8.59 14.75 -20.40
N HIS A 1003 8.22 13.45 -20.39
CA HIS A 1003 9.07 12.42 -21.00
C HIS A 1003 9.25 12.68 -22.50
N SER A 1004 10.48 12.94 -22.96
CA SER A 1004 10.69 13.34 -24.37
C SER A 1004 10.44 12.21 -25.40
N ARG A 1005 10.34 10.94 -24.97
CA ARG A 1005 10.39 9.74 -25.84
C ARG A 1005 9.58 8.56 -25.27
N MET A 1006 9.00 7.74 -26.16
CA MET A 1006 8.20 6.55 -25.82
C MET A 1006 8.92 5.40 -25.11
N ARG A 1007 10.25 5.47 -24.91
CA ARG A 1007 11.03 4.43 -24.22
C ARG A 1007 10.81 4.43 -22.71
N ILE A 1008 10.56 5.59 -22.11
CA ILE A 1008 10.42 5.73 -20.66
C ILE A 1008 8.95 5.83 -20.29
N THR A 1009 8.57 5.28 -19.15
CA THR A 1009 7.24 5.41 -18.53
C THR A 1009 7.38 5.73 -17.05
N THR A 1010 6.32 6.24 -16.43
CA THR A 1010 6.33 6.62 -15.01
C THR A 1010 5.82 5.49 -14.12
N LEU A 1011 6.60 5.17 -13.09
CA LEU A 1011 6.35 4.21 -12.04
C LEU A 1011 6.27 4.92 -10.67
N ASP A 1012 5.68 4.21 -9.71
CA ASP A 1012 5.25 4.60 -8.36
C ASP A 1012 5.63 5.99 -7.81
N PRO A 1013 4.85 7.05 -8.15
CA PRO A 1013 5.10 8.41 -7.69
C PRO A 1013 4.76 8.61 -6.21
N ARG A 1014 5.62 9.30 -5.47
CA ARG A 1014 5.56 9.58 -4.03
C ARG A 1014 5.66 11.08 -3.75
N TYR A 1015 5.27 11.50 -2.56
CA TYR A 1015 5.33 12.89 -2.12
C TYR A 1015 5.55 12.96 -0.61
N ALA A 1016 6.09 14.08 -0.12
CA ALA A 1016 6.13 14.43 1.30
C ALA A 1016 5.71 15.90 1.49
N PRO A 1017 4.63 16.19 2.24
CA PRO A 1017 4.30 17.56 2.64
C PRO A 1017 5.22 18.01 3.79
N THR A 1018 5.39 19.31 3.96
CA THR A 1018 6.08 19.81 5.17
C THR A 1018 5.24 19.54 6.43
N PRO A 1019 5.79 18.94 7.51
CA PRO A 1019 5.08 18.68 8.75
C PRO A 1019 4.80 19.97 9.54
N ALA A 1020 4.03 19.86 10.63
CA ALA A 1020 3.69 21.00 11.49
C ALA A 1020 4.92 21.67 12.13
N THR A 1021 4.83 22.97 12.42
CA THR A 1021 5.84 23.71 13.17
C THR A 1021 6.16 23.02 14.49
N ILE A 1022 7.44 22.77 14.77
CA ILE A 1022 7.87 22.28 16.07
C ILE A 1022 7.93 23.48 17.01
N ALA A 1023 7.21 23.39 18.13
CA ALA A 1023 7.06 24.49 19.08
C ALA A 1023 7.35 24.03 20.51
N ALA A 1024 7.65 24.98 21.40
CA ALA A 1024 7.83 24.70 22.82
C ALA A 1024 6.63 23.94 23.41
N GLY A 1025 6.88 22.75 23.95
CA GLY A 1025 5.83 21.79 24.35
C GLY A 1025 5.64 20.61 23.38
N CYS A 1026 6.48 20.47 22.35
CA CYS A 1026 6.49 19.31 21.45
C CYS A 1026 6.61 17.98 22.21
N VAL A 1027 7.46 17.92 23.23
CA VAL A 1027 7.58 16.80 24.17
C VAL A 1027 6.74 17.04 25.44
N ASP A 1028 6.27 15.95 26.06
CA ASP A 1028 5.50 15.98 27.31
C ASP A 1028 6.46 15.83 28.50
N ASP A 1029 6.52 16.83 29.39
CA ASP A 1029 7.40 16.80 30.58
C ASP A 1029 6.80 16.05 31.78
N THR A 1030 5.62 15.44 31.60
CA THR A 1030 4.99 14.55 32.58
C THR A 1030 5.17 13.06 32.24
N ASP A 1031 5.52 12.73 30.99
CA ASP A 1031 5.86 11.37 30.55
C ASP A 1031 7.22 10.94 31.16
N PRO A 1032 7.30 9.84 31.93
CA PRO A 1032 8.54 9.40 32.58
C PRO A 1032 9.62 8.93 31.58
N THR A 1033 9.28 8.73 30.31
CA THR A 1033 10.23 8.38 29.24
C THR A 1033 10.89 9.59 28.58
N VAL A 1034 10.52 10.81 28.98
CA VAL A 1034 11.01 12.09 28.42
C VAL A 1034 11.94 12.82 29.41
N ASP A 1035 13.06 13.35 28.90
CA ASP A 1035 13.91 14.32 29.62
C ASP A 1035 14.10 15.57 28.76
N THR A 1036 13.51 16.70 29.17
CA THR A 1036 13.58 17.98 28.45
C THR A 1036 14.96 18.66 28.47
N SER A 1037 15.94 18.08 29.16
CA SER A 1037 17.36 18.47 29.06
C SER A 1037 18.14 17.71 27.98
N VAL A 1038 17.53 16.66 27.41
CA VAL A 1038 18.02 15.90 26.27
C VAL A 1038 17.14 16.16 25.04
N MET A 1039 15.82 16.00 25.19
CA MET A 1039 14.83 16.13 24.12
C MET A 1039 14.36 17.59 24.04
N THR A 1040 14.56 18.24 22.90
CA THR A 1040 14.28 19.68 22.69
C THR A 1040 13.35 19.94 21.51
N CYS A 1041 12.73 21.12 21.50
CA CYS A 1041 11.81 21.62 20.47
C CYS A 1041 12.43 22.80 19.69
N ASP A 1042 13.75 22.77 19.51
CA ASP A 1042 14.58 23.84 18.95
C ASP A 1042 15.78 23.15 18.27
N ASP A 1043 15.92 23.32 16.96
CA ASP A 1043 17.00 22.78 16.12
C ASP A 1043 18.37 23.45 16.39
N THR A 1044 18.38 24.57 17.11
CA THR A 1044 19.53 25.43 17.41
C THR A 1044 20.24 26.04 16.18
N SER A 1045 19.64 25.94 15.00
CA SER A 1045 20.17 26.46 13.73
C SER A 1045 20.34 27.98 13.77
N GLN A 1046 21.29 28.47 12.98
CA GLN A 1046 21.55 29.90 12.82
C GLN A 1046 21.40 30.36 11.37
N VAL A 1047 21.10 29.44 10.45
CA VAL A 1047 21.00 29.68 9.01
C VAL A 1047 19.54 29.65 8.56
N GLN A 1048 18.81 28.57 8.87
CA GLN A 1048 17.38 28.38 8.57
C GLN A 1048 16.68 27.94 9.85
N ASP A 1049 15.53 28.53 10.18
CA ASP A 1049 14.69 28.07 11.30
C ASP A 1049 13.92 26.83 10.85
N THR A 1050 14.54 25.64 10.94
CA THR A 1050 13.96 24.41 10.35
C THR A 1050 12.80 23.85 11.17
N ASP A 1051 12.47 24.50 12.28
CA ASP A 1051 11.27 24.28 13.09
C ASP A 1051 10.06 25.04 12.59
N LEU A 1052 10.27 26.20 11.97
CA LEU A 1052 9.20 27.05 11.46
C LEU A 1052 8.68 26.51 10.12
N ARG A 1053 7.44 26.02 10.11
CA ARG A 1053 6.84 25.46 8.91
C ARG A 1053 6.71 26.46 7.76
N ASN A 1054 7.08 26.03 6.55
CA ASN A 1054 6.67 26.67 5.31
C ASN A 1054 5.67 25.78 4.53
N PRO A 1055 4.35 26.09 4.54
CA PRO A 1055 3.35 25.31 3.80
C PRO A 1055 3.38 25.49 2.27
N SER A 1056 4.16 26.44 1.72
CA SER A 1056 4.30 26.59 0.25
C SER A 1056 5.26 25.58 -0.39
N ARG A 1057 5.95 24.77 0.42
CA ARG A 1057 6.94 23.78 -0.02
C ARG A 1057 6.45 22.36 0.25
N TYR A 1058 6.78 21.44 -0.65
CA TYR A 1058 6.62 19.99 -0.49
C TYR A 1058 7.57 19.26 -1.44
N PHE A 1059 7.74 17.96 -1.29
CA PHE A 1059 8.63 17.16 -2.12
C PHE A 1059 7.86 16.12 -2.93
N MET A 1060 8.43 15.71 -4.07
CA MET A 1060 7.93 14.59 -4.86
C MET A 1060 9.09 13.73 -5.34
N VAL A 1061 8.83 12.43 -5.45
CA VAL A 1061 9.69 11.47 -6.15
C VAL A 1061 8.85 10.67 -7.14
N TYR A 1062 9.43 10.24 -8.25
CA TYR A 1062 8.85 9.19 -9.09
C TYR A 1062 9.94 8.26 -9.60
N GLU A 1063 9.54 7.08 -10.04
CA GLU A 1063 10.43 6.11 -10.64
C GLU A 1063 10.22 6.09 -12.16
N THR A 1064 11.28 5.85 -12.93
CA THR A 1064 11.19 5.58 -14.37
C THR A 1064 11.23 4.09 -14.63
N GLY A 1065 10.52 3.63 -15.67
CA GLY A 1065 10.63 2.25 -16.15
C GLY A 1065 10.88 2.15 -17.65
N ASP A 1066 11.48 1.04 -18.11
CA ASP A 1066 11.61 0.76 -19.55
C ASP A 1066 10.25 0.30 -20.12
N ASN A 1067 9.65 1.17 -20.92
CA ASN A 1067 8.32 0.96 -21.47
C ASN A 1067 8.28 -0.17 -22.52
N ASN A 1068 9.42 -0.68 -23.00
CA ASN A 1068 9.43 -1.77 -23.97
C ASN A 1068 9.04 -3.12 -23.34
N THR A 1069 9.28 -3.32 -22.04
CA THR A 1069 9.05 -4.60 -21.34
C THR A 1069 7.62 -4.77 -20.84
N VAL A 1070 6.80 -3.72 -20.92
CA VAL A 1070 5.35 -3.73 -20.65
C VAL A 1070 4.57 -4.71 -21.54
N ALA A 1071 5.15 -5.17 -22.66
CA ALA A 1071 4.57 -6.23 -23.48
C ALA A 1071 4.64 -7.62 -22.82
N ASP A 1072 5.56 -7.81 -21.87
CA ASP A 1072 5.87 -9.06 -21.18
C ASP A 1072 5.48 -9.03 -19.68
N GLY A 1073 5.28 -7.85 -19.08
CA GLY A 1073 4.83 -7.67 -17.69
C GLY A 1073 4.46 -6.22 -17.30
N GLU A 1074 4.77 -5.83 -16.05
CA GLU A 1074 4.91 -4.40 -15.70
C GLU A 1074 6.23 -3.87 -16.34
N ALA A 1075 6.39 -2.54 -16.44
CA ALA A 1075 7.64 -1.98 -16.92
C ALA A 1075 8.76 -2.27 -15.92
N GLU A 1076 9.95 -2.60 -16.41
CA GLU A 1076 11.10 -2.85 -15.54
C GLU A 1076 11.58 -1.54 -14.89
N PRO A 1077 11.83 -1.53 -13.56
CA PRO A 1077 12.24 -0.34 -12.82
C PRO A 1077 13.62 0.14 -13.26
N LEU A 1078 13.84 1.45 -13.29
CA LEU A 1078 15.11 2.10 -13.64
C LEU A 1078 15.57 3.04 -12.52
N ASP A 1079 15.30 4.34 -12.63
CA ASP A 1079 15.84 5.38 -11.77
C ASP A 1079 14.76 6.08 -10.96
N LEU A 1080 15.10 6.50 -9.74
CA LEU A 1080 14.28 7.40 -8.94
C LEU A 1080 14.67 8.86 -9.23
N PHE A 1081 13.67 9.71 -9.44
CA PHE A 1081 13.84 11.16 -9.64
C PHE A 1081 13.14 11.95 -8.55
N TYR A 1082 13.79 12.98 -8.00
CA TYR A 1082 13.25 13.85 -6.93
C TYR A 1082 13.17 15.32 -7.33
N THR A 1083 12.33 16.08 -6.62
CA THR A 1083 12.22 17.55 -6.71
C THR A 1083 11.67 18.16 -5.42
N ARG A 1084 11.91 19.47 -5.21
CA ARG A 1084 11.16 20.32 -4.27
C ARG A 1084 10.17 21.16 -5.06
N ALA A 1085 8.90 21.11 -4.67
CA ALA A 1085 7.88 22.06 -5.12
C ALA A 1085 8.01 23.36 -4.33
N GLU A 1086 7.94 24.50 -5.03
CA GLU A 1086 7.94 25.85 -4.47
C GLU A 1086 6.69 26.61 -4.89
N SER A 1087 6.34 27.66 -4.14
CA SER A 1087 5.12 28.45 -4.37
C SER A 1087 3.87 27.56 -4.56
N PHE A 1088 3.68 26.59 -3.68
CA PHE A 1088 2.63 25.56 -3.74
C PHE A 1088 2.66 24.72 -5.03
N GLY A 1089 3.85 24.49 -5.61
CA GLY A 1089 4.03 23.74 -6.86
C GLY A 1089 3.73 24.54 -8.13
N ASP A 1090 3.84 25.88 -8.08
CA ASP A 1090 3.94 26.69 -9.30
C ASP A 1090 5.29 26.44 -9.99
N ASP A 1091 6.33 26.15 -9.21
CA ASP A 1091 7.66 25.72 -9.67
C ASP A 1091 8.07 24.38 -9.03
N TYR A 1092 8.86 23.60 -9.75
CA TYR A 1092 9.53 22.40 -9.24
C TYR A 1092 11.03 22.53 -9.48
N VAL A 1093 11.83 22.42 -8.42
CA VAL A 1093 13.24 22.82 -8.40
C VAL A 1093 14.13 21.80 -7.70
N VAL A 1094 15.40 21.73 -8.13
CA VAL A 1094 16.43 20.88 -7.49
C VAL A 1094 17.58 21.72 -6.94
N TRP A 1095 17.89 22.85 -7.59
CA TRP A 1095 19.01 23.72 -7.22
C TRP A 1095 18.70 25.22 -7.43
N THR A 1096 17.60 25.54 -8.11
CA THR A 1096 17.03 26.89 -8.18
C THR A 1096 16.19 27.20 -6.95
N GLU A 1097 16.00 28.50 -6.69
CA GLU A 1097 15.26 29.03 -5.55
C GLU A 1097 14.42 30.22 -6.04
N THR A 1098 13.13 29.98 -6.31
CA THR A 1098 12.23 30.96 -6.92
C THR A 1098 11.31 31.64 -5.89
N ASP A 1099 10.88 30.93 -4.84
CA ASP A 1099 9.91 31.47 -3.88
C ASP A 1099 10.46 32.59 -2.97
N THR A 1100 11.79 32.66 -2.80
CA THR A 1100 12.49 33.79 -2.15
C THR A 1100 12.69 34.99 -3.08
N GLY A 1101 12.57 34.79 -4.39
CA GLY A 1101 12.98 35.75 -5.43
C GLY A 1101 14.50 35.91 -5.55
N TYR A 1102 15.28 34.94 -5.08
CA TYR A 1102 16.74 34.90 -5.26
C TYR A 1102 17.12 34.68 -6.73
N ASP A 1103 16.46 33.71 -7.37
CA ASP A 1103 16.57 33.47 -8.80
C ASP A 1103 15.32 33.91 -9.57
N ASP A 1104 15.55 34.29 -10.83
CA ASP A 1104 14.52 34.73 -11.78
C ASP A 1104 14.25 33.56 -12.74
N PRO A 1105 13.04 32.97 -12.71
CA PRO A 1105 12.72 31.72 -13.41
C PRO A 1105 13.03 31.82 -14.92
N ASP A 1106 12.73 32.97 -15.55
CA ASP A 1106 12.98 33.25 -16.96
C ASP A 1106 14.47 33.14 -17.38
N THR A 1107 15.40 33.16 -16.42
CA THR A 1107 16.83 33.37 -16.70
C THR A 1107 17.75 32.26 -16.18
N VAL A 1108 17.23 31.32 -15.39
CA VAL A 1108 18.05 30.37 -14.63
C VAL A 1108 17.47 28.95 -14.64
N CYS A 1109 16.16 28.78 -14.42
CA CYS A 1109 15.53 27.46 -14.28
C CYS A 1109 15.72 26.54 -15.50
N TYR A 1110 15.76 25.24 -15.21
CA TYR A 1110 15.50 24.20 -16.21
C TYR A 1110 13.98 23.89 -16.26
N PRO A 1111 13.37 23.65 -17.45
CA PRO A 1111 13.99 23.62 -18.77
C PRO A 1111 13.94 24.96 -19.55
N THR A 1112 13.45 26.06 -18.96
CA THR A 1112 13.36 27.37 -19.65
C THR A 1112 14.72 27.89 -20.14
N VAL A 1113 15.83 27.53 -19.48
CA VAL A 1113 17.19 27.73 -19.98
C VAL A 1113 17.86 26.39 -20.29
N ALA A 1114 18.44 26.28 -21.49
CA ALA A 1114 18.90 25.00 -22.04
C ALA A 1114 20.23 24.47 -21.45
N HIS A 1115 21.07 25.32 -20.85
CA HIS A 1115 22.36 24.96 -20.23
C HIS A 1115 23.26 23.99 -21.03
N ASP A 1116 23.30 24.16 -22.36
CA ASP A 1116 23.97 23.29 -23.34
C ASP A 1116 23.47 21.82 -23.42
N ASP A 1117 22.35 21.48 -22.76
CA ASP A 1117 21.69 20.17 -22.91
C ASP A 1117 20.95 20.07 -24.26
N ALA A 1118 21.28 19.03 -25.02
CA ALA A 1118 20.63 18.70 -26.29
C ALA A 1118 19.30 17.94 -26.12
N GLY A 1119 18.93 17.59 -24.88
CA GLY A 1119 17.65 17.01 -24.48
C GLY A 1119 16.51 18.02 -24.39
N ILE A 1120 16.80 19.30 -24.14
CA ILE A 1120 15.83 20.39 -24.29
C ILE A 1120 15.64 20.66 -25.79
N ILE A 1121 14.64 19.99 -26.36
CA ILE A 1121 14.30 20.04 -27.78
C ILE A 1121 12.97 20.79 -27.92
N GLY A 1122 13.04 22.02 -28.45
CA GLY A 1122 11.85 22.78 -28.85
C GLY A 1122 11.96 24.27 -28.54
N THR A 1123 11.50 25.13 -29.45
CA THR A 1123 11.45 26.59 -29.23
C THR A 1123 10.34 27.03 -28.27
N VAL A 1124 9.46 26.11 -27.89
CA VAL A 1124 8.32 26.37 -26.99
C VAL A 1124 8.76 26.39 -25.52
N ILE A 1125 9.83 25.66 -25.19
CA ILE A 1125 10.35 25.50 -23.83
C ILE A 1125 11.42 26.55 -23.52
N GLU A 1126 12.33 26.84 -24.46
CA GLU A 1126 13.41 27.84 -24.28
C GLU A 1126 12.82 29.26 -24.12
N GLY A 1127 13.05 29.89 -22.95
CA GLY A 1127 12.52 31.21 -22.60
C GLY A 1127 11.02 31.22 -22.29
N SER A 1128 10.46 30.09 -21.84
CA SER A 1128 9.05 29.95 -21.48
C SER A 1128 8.69 30.41 -20.07
N GLY A 1129 9.66 30.50 -19.15
CA GLY A 1129 9.41 30.75 -17.72
C GLY A 1129 9.00 29.50 -16.92
N PHE A 1130 9.05 28.30 -17.51
CA PHE A 1130 8.74 27.04 -16.83
C PHE A 1130 9.92 26.52 -16.00
N CYS A 1131 9.76 26.44 -14.68
CA CYS A 1131 10.67 25.72 -13.76
C CYS A 1131 10.11 24.32 -13.45
N ASN A 1132 10.76 23.29 -13.98
CA ASN A 1132 10.37 21.89 -13.79
C ASN A 1132 11.60 20.99 -13.78
N GLU A 1133 12.33 21.06 -12.68
CA GLU A 1133 13.58 20.36 -12.42
C GLU A 1133 13.33 19.07 -11.64
N PHE A 1134 13.87 17.96 -12.14
CA PHE A 1134 13.86 16.65 -11.48
C PHE A 1134 15.22 15.98 -11.70
N ASP A 1135 15.78 15.38 -10.64
CA ASP A 1135 17.11 14.75 -10.68
C ASP A 1135 17.16 13.37 -10.02
N ARG A 1136 18.15 12.57 -10.38
CA ARG A 1136 18.36 11.20 -9.88
C ARG A 1136 18.65 11.14 -8.37
N MET A 1137 17.74 10.49 -7.65
CA MET A 1137 17.85 10.19 -6.22
C MET A 1137 18.75 8.98 -5.93
N ASN A 1138 18.69 7.93 -6.76
CA ASN A 1138 19.51 6.73 -6.65
C ASN A 1138 20.95 6.93 -7.14
N ALA A 1139 21.78 5.90 -6.96
CA ALA A 1139 23.14 5.92 -7.47
C ALA A 1139 23.20 6.06 -9.01
N ARG A 1140 24.34 6.54 -9.52
CA ARG A 1140 24.61 6.52 -10.97
C ARG A 1140 25.25 5.20 -11.36
N GLY A 1141 24.80 4.58 -12.44
CA GLY A 1141 25.39 3.37 -13.01
C GLY A 1141 24.34 2.33 -13.35
N ASP A 1142 24.68 1.09 -13.03
CA ASP A 1142 23.97 -0.19 -13.19
C ASP A 1142 23.01 -0.50 -12.02
N THR A 1143 22.41 0.55 -11.44
CA THR A 1143 21.62 0.46 -10.21
C THR A 1143 20.15 0.76 -10.46
N HIS A 1144 19.31 -0.24 -10.26
CA HIS A 1144 17.85 -0.14 -10.35
C HIS A 1144 17.27 0.12 -8.95
N SER A 1145 16.09 0.75 -8.87
CA SER A 1145 15.49 1.17 -7.60
C SER A 1145 14.01 0.82 -7.53
N SER A 1146 13.53 0.49 -6.33
CA SER A 1146 12.10 0.31 -6.04
C SER A 1146 11.38 1.64 -5.83
N GLU A 1147 10.05 1.54 -5.71
CA GLU A 1147 9.22 2.54 -5.03
C GLU A 1147 9.91 3.05 -3.75
N ALA A 1148 10.01 4.38 -3.65
CA ALA A 1148 10.59 5.06 -2.51
C ALA A 1148 9.56 5.35 -1.41
N ASP A 1149 10.01 5.87 -0.28
CA ASP A 1149 9.19 6.50 0.75
C ASP A 1149 9.89 7.77 1.27
N LEU A 1150 9.13 8.79 1.68
CA LEU A 1150 9.65 10.16 1.84
C LEU A 1150 9.18 10.84 3.12
N GLU A 1151 10.08 11.61 3.73
CA GLU A 1151 9.80 12.51 4.85
C GLU A 1151 10.46 13.88 4.68
N ALA A 1152 9.99 14.87 5.42
CA ALA A 1152 10.40 16.28 5.27
C ALA A 1152 10.58 17.01 6.62
N ASN A 1153 11.39 18.06 6.66
CA ASN A 1153 11.38 19.01 7.77
C ASN A 1153 10.33 20.14 7.56
N PRO A 1154 9.87 20.82 8.63
CA PRO A 1154 8.83 21.85 8.57
C PRO A 1154 9.06 22.98 7.55
N ASP A 1155 10.26 23.54 7.46
CA ASP A 1155 10.57 24.66 6.55
C ASP A 1155 10.72 24.23 5.07
N GLY A 1156 10.81 22.92 4.80
CA GLY A 1156 11.04 22.39 3.47
C GLY A 1156 12.46 22.66 2.95
N SER A 1157 13.45 22.75 3.84
CA SER A 1157 14.88 22.76 3.44
C SER A 1157 15.46 21.36 3.30
N LYS A 1158 14.91 20.32 3.94
CA LYS A 1158 15.43 18.94 3.92
C LYS A 1158 14.37 17.92 3.53
N MET A 1159 14.74 17.06 2.59
CA MET A 1159 14.02 15.84 2.23
C MET A 1159 14.82 14.62 2.67
N TYR A 1160 14.14 13.64 3.23
CA TYR A 1160 14.67 12.33 3.57
C TYR A 1160 13.90 11.30 2.73
N GLY A 1161 14.58 10.29 2.20
CA GLY A 1161 13.88 9.19 1.57
C GLY A 1161 14.64 7.89 1.55
N VAL A 1162 13.88 6.81 1.45
CA VAL A 1162 14.35 5.41 1.49
C VAL A 1162 13.76 4.60 0.36
N TRP A 1163 14.47 3.56 -0.07
CA TRP A 1163 14.03 2.64 -1.13
C TRP A 1163 14.87 1.35 -1.07
N ALA A 1164 14.44 0.29 -1.76
CA ALA A 1164 15.31 -0.85 -2.08
C ALA A 1164 16.05 -0.60 -3.40
N GLN A 1165 17.34 -0.91 -3.45
CA GLN A 1165 18.16 -0.73 -4.65
C GLN A 1165 18.87 -2.03 -5.02
N TRP A 1166 18.83 -2.38 -6.31
CA TRP A 1166 19.40 -3.61 -6.87
C TRP A 1166 20.48 -3.30 -7.92
N VAL A 1167 21.37 -4.26 -8.14
CA VAL A 1167 22.34 -4.31 -9.24
C VAL A 1167 22.28 -5.70 -9.87
N PHE A 1168 21.90 -5.79 -11.14
CA PHE A 1168 21.79 -7.05 -11.88
C PHE A 1168 23.10 -7.38 -12.60
N GLU A 1169 23.37 -8.65 -12.88
CA GLU A 1169 24.50 -9.00 -13.75
C GLU A 1169 24.27 -8.38 -15.15
N ASN A 1170 25.36 -7.90 -15.76
CA ASN A 1170 25.39 -7.25 -17.08
C ASN A 1170 24.45 -6.03 -17.33
N ASP A 1171 23.81 -5.44 -16.31
CA ASP A 1171 22.81 -4.36 -16.45
C ASP A 1171 21.53 -4.85 -17.19
N ASP A 1172 21.14 -6.11 -16.94
CA ASP A 1172 20.01 -6.81 -17.57
C ASP A 1172 19.08 -7.41 -16.49
N TYR A 1173 17.80 -7.02 -16.49
CA TYR A 1173 16.81 -7.43 -15.48
C TYR A 1173 16.42 -8.91 -15.59
N GLU A 1174 16.73 -9.59 -16.71
CA GLU A 1174 16.59 -11.05 -16.85
C GLU A 1174 17.74 -11.84 -16.16
N GLU A 1175 18.82 -11.18 -15.71
CA GLU A 1175 19.97 -11.83 -15.06
C GLU A 1175 19.91 -11.81 -13.51
N GLU A 1176 20.86 -12.48 -12.83
CA GLU A 1176 20.85 -12.62 -11.37
C GLU A 1176 21.17 -11.28 -10.66
N ILE A 1177 20.49 -11.00 -9.55
CA ILE A 1177 20.82 -9.89 -8.65
C ILE A 1177 22.20 -10.14 -8.03
N THR A 1178 23.12 -9.18 -8.16
CA THR A 1178 24.50 -9.24 -7.66
C THR A 1178 24.75 -8.38 -6.41
N GLU A 1179 23.99 -7.30 -6.22
CA GLU A 1179 23.88 -6.55 -4.95
C GLU A 1179 22.42 -6.11 -4.73
N SER A 1180 21.92 -6.18 -3.50
CA SER A 1180 20.66 -5.55 -3.10
C SER A 1180 20.77 -4.95 -1.70
N ASN A 1181 20.22 -3.75 -1.50
CA ASN A 1181 20.36 -2.98 -0.27
C ASN A 1181 19.13 -2.10 -0.01
N ALA A 1182 18.73 -1.95 1.25
CA ALA A 1182 17.86 -0.86 1.67
C ALA A 1182 18.71 0.42 1.76
N MET A 1183 18.32 1.44 1.01
CA MET A 1183 19.03 2.72 0.86
C MET A 1183 18.29 3.84 1.59
N ALA A 1184 19.05 4.83 2.05
CA ALA A 1184 18.54 6.09 2.56
C ALA A 1184 19.34 7.26 1.97
N ARG A 1185 18.70 8.39 1.67
CA ARG A 1185 19.37 9.64 1.26
C ARG A 1185 18.67 10.84 1.88
N ARG A 1186 19.47 11.75 2.43
CA ARG A 1186 19.07 13.13 2.77
C ARG A 1186 19.45 14.06 1.61
N VAL A 1187 18.55 14.95 1.22
CA VAL A 1187 18.82 16.07 0.31
C VAL A 1187 18.52 17.37 1.06
N TRP A 1188 19.37 18.39 0.88
CA TRP A 1188 19.27 19.67 1.59
C TRP A 1188 19.37 20.84 0.60
N TRP A 1189 18.39 21.73 0.67
CA TRP A 1189 18.29 22.99 -0.05
C TRP A 1189 18.65 24.14 0.90
N ILE A 1190 19.43 25.09 0.39
CA ILE A 1190 19.92 26.24 1.16
C ILE A 1190 19.31 27.50 0.54
N ASP A 1191 18.42 28.17 1.25
CA ASP A 1191 17.76 29.38 0.73
C ASP A 1191 18.81 30.47 0.41
N ASP A 1192 18.50 31.34 -0.56
CA ASP A 1192 19.42 32.40 -1.06
C ASP A 1192 20.80 31.89 -1.56
N TYR A 1193 20.95 30.59 -1.88
CA TYR A 1193 22.23 30.00 -2.30
C TYR A 1193 22.13 29.10 -3.54
N ARG A 1194 23.11 29.30 -4.44
CA ARG A 1194 23.56 28.33 -5.44
C ARG A 1194 25.09 28.38 -5.53
N SER A 1195 25.71 27.33 -6.08
CA SER A 1195 27.14 27.37 -6.41
C SER A 1195 27.45 28.50 -7.41
N THR A 1196 28.71 28.96 -7.40
CA THR A 1196 29.24 29.88 -8.43
C THR A 1196 30.15 29.20 -9.45
N SER A 1197 30.27 27.88 -9.36
CA SER A 1197 31.04 27.04 -10.27
C SER A 1197 30.08 26.30 -11.18
N ASP A 1198 30.08 26.59 -12.48
CA ASP A 1198 29.23 25.88 -13.46
C ASP A 1198 29.43 24.36 -13.37
N ASP A 1199 30.66 23.88 -13.12
CA ASP A 1199 30.94 22.45 -12.90
C ASP A 1199 30.23 21.86 -11.66
N LEU A 1200 29.85 22.68 -10.66
CA LEU A 1200 29.18 22.24 -9.43
C LEU A 1200 27.69 22.59 -9.39
N ILE A 1201 27.25 23.61 -10.13
CA ILE A 1201 25.83 23.81 -10.43
C ILE A 1201 25.36 22.65 -11.31
N TRP A 1202 26.10 22.30 -12.37
CA TRP A 1202 25.63 21.38 -13.42
C TRP A 1202 26.13 19.93 -13.35
N THR A 1203 27.10 19.57 -12.48
CA THR A 1203 27.55 18.16 -12.36
C THR A 1203 27.33 17.50 -11.00
N LEU A 1204 26.45 18.05 -10.16
CA LEU A 1204 25.91 17.34 -9.01
C LEU A 1204 25.26 16.00 -9.44
N PRO A 1205 25.15 15.00 -8.54
CA PRO A 1205 23.92 14.21 -8.45
C PRO A 1205 22.81 15.18 -8.05
N GLY A 1206 22.28 15.88 -9.05
CA GLY A 1206 21.47 17.08 -8.94
C GLY A 1206 21.05 17.64 -10.31
N THR A 1207 21.87 17.51 -11.36
CA THR A 1207 21.77 18.41 -12.53
C THR A 1207 22.30 17.88 -13.87
N GLN A 1208 22.51 16.57 -14.02
CA GLN A 1208 22.79 16.00 -15.35
C GLN A 1208 21.66 15.11 -15.81
N GLN A 1209 20.93 15.55 -16.84
CA GLN A 1209 20.47 14.62 -17.86
C GLN A 1209 21.57 14.42 -18.90
N PRO A 1210 22.00 13.17 -19.11
CA PRO A 1210 22.44 12.71 -20.42
C PRO A 1210 21.60 11.49 -20.77
N ALA A 1211 20.65 11.67 -21.69
CA ALA A 1211 19.75 10.59 -22.11
C ALA A 1211 20.48 9.34 -22.62
N GLN A 1212 19.96 8.16 -22.27
CA GLN A 1212 20.06 6.95 -23.09
C GLN A 1212 18.85 6.84 -24.06
#